data_AF-G2Q1F2-F1
#
_entry.id   AF-G2Q1F2-F1
#
_cell.length_a   1.000
_cell.length_b   1.000
_cell.length_c   1.000
_cell.angle_alpha   90.00
_cell.angle_beta   90.00
_cell.angle_gamma   90.00
#
_symmetry.space_group_name_H-M   'P 1'
#
loop_
_entity.id
_entity.type
_entity.pdbx_description
1 polymer ?
#
loop_
_entity_poly.entity_id
_entity_poly.type
_entity_poly.pdbx_seq_one_letter_code
_entity_poly.pdbx_strand_id
1 'polypeptide(L)'
;MAPPVVLTVRSYVPEDTSSYHQETQSIIDRWEILLDQPQALHPAFEQLASKNGTASVPPTMTRLRKLEPIVLPKVIVTVTTAQSGRVLCFAFSDGTVQYRNRFTMEEIYNESDTESIMHPLQVGFHFTNDTPCLQVAFSPTNCSFVQLCEDLTVKWNRLHYPLEDQGASLESADQKAVLAALTVALSATLNQGSGSCDDILAMARPFDRIPDFASAWVREMVNMFKIVVDYSEAAHHEQLVKNTPLQHCLSVISHLSFRGDFKPRSRSGRFAMLALGIRSVIVVLTVAANTSMSMRERGNPMDDPDVVDAVTGCARWGTSLLAWLTDSLFQLLEDPEMAAMLNSPKRFPELAKYLESKNHVALQLLLCSFTRGCLSALCRRLQLVESVSNRTAQYYETRFQQQQQQQQQQQQQDSAAGAAASSRPHPALVQAYQRMERVMSSALVKVSWFDRILSELSSDIQAAYQKSLSGLVAANVKPQAPNLTEQQQQQQNELFIKKAQAHFELDMLLGQNPPPSFREVLLKLFSVTLPAFRNQTDRAKLYFASYDLLEVEDSPVTLAKRKAAGKYVDVFKRVELVVGPRPKRAASPEGGSNAAEGHHGSAAQRKGAAGGEETASAAGANGIGEDNGMASYRAALMGSWTGIGNDTGPQWRRCVRCAAVMSDLFTTKPGYNFVLSQQRKCVCGGSWGTLPRGT
;
A
#
# COMPACT_ATOMS: atom_id res chain seq x y z
N MET A 1 -21.59 -29.91 3.69
CA MET A 1 -20.16 -29.57 3.87
C MET A 1 -19.37 -30.73 3.29
N ALA A 2 -18.40 -30.50 2.39
CA ALA A 2 -17.61 -31.59 1.82
C ALA A 2 -16.61 -32.14 2.86
N PRO A 3 -16.32 -33.45 2.88
CA PRO A 3 -15.39 -34.03 3.84
C PRO A 3 -13.97 -33.45 3.65
N PRO A 4 -13.18 -33.30 4.73
CA PRO A 4 -11.75 -33.00 4.60
C PRO A 4 -11.05 -34.09 3.77
N VAL A 5 -10.02 -33.70 3.02
CA VAL A 5 -9.28 -34.62 2.15
C VAL A 5 -7.79 -34.53 2.47
N VAL A 6 -7.16 -35.68 2.69
CA VAL A 6 -5.71 -35.81 2.68
C VAL A 6 -5.28 -36.10 1.26
N LEU A 7 -4.28 -35.38 0.77
CA LEU A 7 -3.70 -35.56 -0.55
C LEU A 7 -2.21 -35.87 -0.39
N THR A 8 -1.73 -36.90 -1.08
CA THR A 8 -0.29 -37.18 -1.20
C THR A 8 0.10 -37.28 -2.65
N VAL A 9 1.28 -36.77 -2.96
CA VAL A 9 1.86 -36.87 -4.29
C VAL A 9 3.10 -37.75 -4.21
N ARG A 10 3.18 -38.73 -5.10
CA ARG A 10 4.38 -39.55 -5.30
C ARG A 10 4.78 -39.45 -6.76
N SER A 11 6.04 -39.11 -7.02
CA SER A 11 6.56 -38.96 -8.37
C SER A 11 7.53 -40.08 -8.69
N TYR A 12 7.46 -40.58 -9.92
CA TYR A 12 8.36 -41.56 -10.47
C TYR A 12 9.25 -40.87 -11.50
N VAL A 13 10.55 -40.92 -11.25
CA VAL A 13 11.60 -40.47 -12.17
C VAL A 13 12.32 -41.74 -12.63
N PRO A 14 12.31 -42.07 -13.93
CA PRO A 14 12.98 -43.26 -14.45
C PRO A 14 14.48 -43.19 -14.20
N GLU A 15 15.11 -44.32 -13.87
CA GLU A 15 16.57 -44.44 -13.86
C GLU A 15 17.08 -44.65 -15.29
N ASP A 16 18.13 -43.93 -15.70
CA ASP A 16 18.74 -44.00 -17.05
C ASP A 16 19.18 -45.43 -17.46
N THR A 17 19.32 -46.34 -16.50
CA THR A 17 19.76 -47.73 -16.69
C THR A 17 18.62 -48.74 -16.84
N SER A 18 17.36 -48.32 -16.76
CA SER A 18 16.19 -49.19 -16.86
C SER A 18 15.89 -49.57 -18.32
N SER A 19 15.82 -50.87 -18.60
CA SER A 19 15.40 -51.41 -19.92
C SER A 19 13.90 -51.22 -20.22
N TYR A 20 13.13 -50.69 -19.27
CA TYR A 20 11.74 -50.29 -19.46
C TYR A 20 11.69 -48.78 -19.72
N HIS A 21 11.20 -48.37 -20.88
CA HIS A 21 10.82 -46.98 -21.16
C HIS A 21 9.61 -46.61 -20.29
N GLN A 22 9.83 -46.33 -19.02
CA GLN A 22 8.81 -45.73 -18.16
C GLN A 22 8.86 -44.22 -18.33
N GLU A 23 7.72 -43.60 -18.56
CA GLU A 23 7.60 -42.14 -18.63
C GLU A 23 7.62 -41.53 -17.23
N THR A 24 8.15 -40.33 -17.10
CA THR A 24 8.07 -39.55 -15.86
C THR A 24 6.61 -39.27 -15.51
N GLN A 25 6.19 -39.62 -14.30
CA GLN A 25 4.79 -39.43 -13.88
C GLN A 25 4.68 -39.09 -12.40
N SER A 26 3.59 -38.41 -12.04
CA SER A 26 3.17 -38.23 -10.66
C SER A 26 1.82 -38.89 -10.42
N ILE A 27 1.70 -39.56 -9.29
CA ILE A 27 0.48 -40.19 -8.83
C ILE A 27 -0.02 -39.39 -7.62
N ILE A 28 -1.24 -38.92 -7.72
CA ILE A 28 -1.95 -38.19 -6.67
C ILE A 28 -2.91 -39.17 -6.01
N ASP A 29 -2.59 -39.57 -4.79
CA ASP A 29 -3.50 -40.34 -3.94
C ASP A 29 -4.31 -39.39 -3.04
N ARG A 30 -5.60 -39.69 -2.87
CA ARG A 30 -6.54 -38.88 -2.09
C ARG A 30 -7.29 -39.74 -1.08
N TRP A 31 -7.50 -39.24 0.13
CA TRP A 31 -8.30 -39.90 1.17
C TRP A 31 -9.27 -38.92 1.79
N GLU A 32 -10.55 -39.26 1.80
CA GLU A 32 -11.55 -38.51 2.53
C GLU A 32 -11.56 -38.90 4.00
N ILE A 33 -11.63 -37.89 4.86
CA ILE A 33 -11.79 -38.04 6.30
C ILE A 33 -13.29 -38.11 6.58
N LEU A 34 -13.78 -39.31 6.84
CA LEU A 34 -15.16 -39.56 7.26
C LEU A 34 -15.23 -39.47 8.78
N LEU A 35 -15.89 -38.42 9.28
CA LEU A 35 -16.13 -38.22 10.70
C LEU A 35 -17.36 -39.00 11.16
N ASP A 36 -17.40 -39.24 12.47
CA ASP A 36 -18.52 -39.82 13.19
C ASP A 36 -19.10 -41.10 12.59
N GLN A 37 -18.24 -41.96 12.03
CA GLN A 37 -18.71 -43.19 11.41
C GLN A 37 -19.15 -44.17 12.50
N PRO A 38 -20.38 -44.73 12.40
CA PRO A 38 -20.85 -45.73 13.34
C PRO A 38 -19.95 -46.96 13.23
N GLN A 39 -19.44 -47.40 14.38
CA GLN A 39 -18.66 -48.61 14.46
C GLN A 39 -19.62 -49.79 14.69
N ALA A 40 -19.82 -50.60 13.66
CA ALA A 40 -20.41 -51.92 13.83
C ALA A 40 -19.34 -52.86 14.40
N LEU A 41 -19.70 -53.64 15.41
CA LEU A 41 -18.88 -54.78 15.84
C LEU A 41 -18.78 -55.76 14.69
N HIS A 42 -17.63 -56.41 14.55
CA HIS A 42 -17.50 -57.47 13.55
C HIS A 42 -18.55 -58.56 13.85
N PRO A 43 -19.26 -59.13 12.85
CA PRO A 43 -20.39 -60.05 13.08
C PRO A 43 -20.09 -61.23 14.01
N ALA A 44 -18.83 -61.66 14.06
CA ALA A 44 -18.35 -62.70 15.00
C ALA A 44 -18.50 -62.34 16.49
N PHE A 45 -18.50 -61.04 16.84
CA PHE A 45 -18.67 -60.56 18.22
C PHE A 45 -20.11 -60.17 18.56
N GLU A 46 -20.99 -59.97 17.56
CA GLU A 46 -22.43 -59.78 17.82
C GLU A 46 -23.04 -61.01 18.50
N GLN A 47 -22.53 -62.21 18.21
CA GLN A 47 -22.94 -63.47 18.82
C GLN A 47 -22.52 -63.63 20.28
N LEU A 48 -21.58 -62.79 20.77
CA LEU A 48 -21.09 -62.80 22.15
C LEU A 48 -21.81 -61.75 23.03
N ALA A 49 -22.65 -60.88 22.46
CA ALA A 49 -23.41 -59.89 23.22
C ALA A 49 -24.48 -60.59 24.10
N SER A 50 -24.25 -60.60 25.42
CA SER A 50 -25.08 -61.29 26.40
C SER A 50 -26.52 -60.74 26.45
N LYS A 51 -27.51 -61.62 26.63
CA LYS A 51 -28.95 -61.30 26.75
C LYS A 51 -29.35 -60.36 27.90
N ASN A 52 -28.44 -59.97 28.81
CA ASN A 52 -28.78 -59.29 30.07
C ASN A 52 -27.95 -58.02 30.38
N GLY A 53 -27.49 -57.26 29.40
CA GLY A 53 -26.80 -56.00 29.69
C GLY A 53 -26.89 -55.00 28.55
N THR A 54 -27.28 -53.76 28.85
CA THR A 54 -27.24 -52.62 27.94
C THR A 54 -25.85 -52.48 27.34
N ALA A 55 -25.67 -52.96 26.11
CA ALA A 55 -24.42 -52.82 25.37
C ALA A 55 -24.14 -51.34 25.11
N SER A 56 -23.00 -50.84 25.57
CA SER A 56 -22.55 -49.50 25.25
C SER A 56 -22.29 -49.41 23.75
N VAL A 57 -23.00 -48.53 23.04
CA VAL A 57 -22.75 -48.25 21.63
C VAL A 57 -21.27 -47.85 21.49
N PRO A 58 -20.49 -48.49 20.60
CA PRO A 58 -19.10 -48.11 20.40
C PRO A 58 -19.01 -46.63 20.00
N PRO A 59 -18.01 -45.89 20.50
CA PRO A 59 -17.85 -44.48 20.13
C PRO A 59 -17.65 -44.38 18.62
N THR A 60 -18.15 -43.28 18.04
CA THR A 60 -17.95 -43.02 16.63
C THR A 60 -16.46 -42.87 16.31
N MET A 61 -16.06 -43.29 15.11
CA MET A 61 -14.65 -43.33 14.70
C MET A 61 -14.43 -42.50 13.44
N THR A 62 -13.26 -41.85 13.34
CA THR A 62 -12.77 -41.25 12.10
C THR A 62 -12.19 -42.32 11.18
N ARG A 63 -12.69 -42.41 9.94
CA ARG A 63 -12.19 -43.36 8.92
C ARG A 63 -11.61 -42.61 7.71
N LEU A 64 -10.55 -43.16 7.13
CA LEU A 64 -10.00 -42.69 5.87
C LEU A 64 -10.57 -43.54 4.73
N ARG A 65 -11.28 -42.91 3.78
CA ARG A 65 -11.73 -43.55 2.55
C ARG A 65 -10.80 -43.17 1.42
N LYS A 66 -10.01 -44.13 0.91
CA LYS A 66 -9.16 -43.90 -0.26
C LYS A 66 -10.04 -43.70 -1.50
N LEU A 67 -9.76 -42.64 -2.25
CA LEU A 67 -10.36 -42.36 -3.55
C LEU A 67 -9.46 -42.88 -4.68
N GLU A 68 -9.99 -42.89 -5.89
CA GLU A 68 -9.23 -43.28 -7.08
C GLU A 68 -8.00 -42.38 -7.28
N PRO A 69 -6.80 -42.97 -7.45
CA PRO A 69 -5.58 -42.22 -7.73
C PRO A 69 -5.64 -41.54 -9.09
N ILE A 70 -5.01 -40.38 -9.20
CA ILE A 70 -4.88 -39.65 -10.47
C ILE A 70 -3.44 -39.70 -10.91
N VAL A 71 -3.22 -40.12 -12.16
CA VAL A 71 -1.88 -40.19 -12.76
C VAL A 71 -1.70 -39.03 -13.73
N LEU A 72 -0.64 -38.26 -13.56
CA LEU A 72 -0.25 -37.17 -14.45
C LEU A 72 1.10 -37.48 -15.08
N PRO A 73 1.29 -37.32 -16.41
CA PRO A 73 2.54 -37.62 -17.11
C PRO A 73 3.58 -36.48 -16.94
N LYS A 74 3.72 -35.97 -15.71
CA LYS A 74 4.63 -34.90 -15.32
C LYS A 74 5.07 -35.07 -13.87
N VAL A 75 6.26 -34.58 -13.52
CA VAL A 75 6.74 -34.56 -12.13
C VAL A 75 6.21 -33.32 -11.43
N ILE A 76 5.40 -33.48 -10.38
CA ILE A 76 4.92 -32.38 -9.54
C ILE A 76 6.03 -32.01 -8.56
N VAL A 77 6.46 -30.76 -8.59
CA VAL A 77 7.48 -30.22 -7.67
C VAL A 77 6.86 -29.39 -6.55
N THR A 78 5.64 -28.91 -6.71
CA THR A 78 4.94 -28.11 -5.69
C THR A 78 3.43 -28.27 -5.80
N VAL A 79 2.77 -28.34 -4.64
CA VAL A 79 1.32 -28.29 -4.50
C VAL A 79 0.96 -27.11 -3.60
N THR A 80 0.09 -26.23 -4.08
CA THR A 80 -0.46 -25.13 -3.29
C THR A 80 -1.97 -25.06 -3.44
N THR A 81 -2.63 -24.30 -2.57
CA THR A 81 -4.07 -24.06 -2.65
C THR A 81 -4.35 -22.61 -3.01
N ALA A 82 -5.41 -22.41 -3.80
CA ALA A 82 -5.94 -21.10 -4.12
C ALA A 82 -7.45 -21.04 -3.78
N GLN A 83 -8.01 -19.82 -3.80
CA GLN A 83 -9.44 -19.57 -3.60
C GLN A 83 -9.99 -20.24 -2.32
N SER A 84 -9.36 -20.00 -1.19
CA SER A 84 -9.72 -20.59 0.12
C SER A 84 -9.78 -22.13 0.10
N GLY A 85 -8.87 -22.75 -0.66
CA GLY A 85 -8.77 -24.20 -0.76
C GLY A 85 -9.80 -24.86 -1.66
N ARG A 86 -10.46 -24.12 -2.55
CA ARG A 86 -11.33 -24.69 -3.60
C ARG A 86 -10.55 -25.18 -4.81
N VAL A 87 -9.40 -24.57 -5.07
CA VAL A 87 -8.53 -24.87 -6.23
C VAL A 87 -7.20 -25.40 -5.74
N LEU A 88 -6.73 -26.49 -6.34
CA LEU A 88 -5.39 -27.04 -6.17
C LEU A 88 -4.53 -26.58 -7.34
N CYS A 89 -3.35 -26.04 -7.04
CA CYS A 89 -2.40 -25.61 -8.06
C CYS A 89 -1.19 -26.53 -8.00
N PHE A 90 -0.88 -27.16 -9.13
CA PHE A 90 0.24 -28.05 -9.32
C PHE A 90 1.28 -27.35 -10.18
N ALA A 91 2.50 -27.20 -9.67
CA ALA A 91 3.65 -26.81 -10.49
C ALA A 91 4.47 -28.05 -10.82
N PHE A 92 4.92 -28.13 -12.06
CA PHE A 92 5.64 -29.28 -12.59
C PHE A 92 7.12 -28.95 -12.82
N SER A 93 7.95 -29.98 -12.89
CA SER A 93 9.39 -29.86 -13.08
C SER A 93 9.79 -29.22 -14.42
N ASP A 94 8.88 -29.20 -15.41
CA ASP A 94 9.07 -28.52 -16.69
C ASP A 94 8.78 -27.00 -16.63
N GLY A 95 8.36 -26.49 -15.46
CA GLY A 95 7.99 -25.09 -15.24
C GLY A 95 6.52 -24.76 -15.50
N THR A 96 5.74 -25.72 -16.02
CA THR A 96 4.31 -25.52 -16.27
C THR A 96 3.49 -25.56 -14.97
N VAL A 97 2.29 -24.99 -15.02
CA VAL A 97 1.35 -24.95 -13.88
C VAL A 97 -0.04 -25.38 -14.32
N GLN A 98 -0.70 -26.23 -13.54
CA GLN A 98 -2.10 -26.61 -13.72
C GLN A 98 -2.95 -26.27 -12.49
N TYR A 99 -4.18 -25.86 -12.73
CA TYR A 99 -5.16 -25.54 -11.69
C TYR A 99 -6.34 -26.49 -11.78
N ARG A 100 -6.60 -27.23 -10.71
CA ARG A 100 -7.62 -28.28 -10.67
C ARG A 100 -8.63 -28.05 -9.56
N ASN A 101 -9.88 -28.42 -9.83
CA ASN A 101 -10.94 -28.41 -8.84
C ASN A 101 -10.60 -29.39 -7.73
N ARG A 102 -10.64 -28.96 -6.47
CA ARG A 102 -10.28 -29.82 -5.34
C ARG A 102 -11.09 -31.13 -5.29
N PHE A 103 -12.35 -31.10 -5.71
CA PHE A 103 -13.27 -32.23 -5.58
C PHE A 103 -13.24 -33.11 -6.82
N THR A 104 -13.48 -32.52 -8.00
CA THR A 104 -13.53 -33.29 -9.26
C THR A 104 -12.14 -33.60 -9.81
N MET A 105 -11.12 -32.83 -9.44
CA MET A 105 -9.75 -32.87 -9.99
C MET A 105 -9.68 -32.59 -11.50
N GLU A 106 -10.76 -32.11 -12.09
CA GLU A 106 -10.78 -31.55 -13.43
C GLU A 106 -10.02 -30.23 -13.44
N GLU A 107 -9.38 -29.94 -14.57
CA GLU A 107 -8.65 -28.70 -14.78
C GLU A 107 -9.61 -27.54 -15.07
N ILE A 108 -9.41 -26.38 -14.42
CA ILE A 108 -10.42 -25.30 -14.36
C ILE A 108 -10.17 -24.18 -15.38
N TYR A 109 -8.93 -23.98 -15.83
CA TYR A 109 -8.55 -22.83 -16.66
C TYR A 109 -8.12 -23.21 -18.08
N ASN A 110 -8.72 -24.27 -18.63
CA ASN A 110 -8.46 -24.71 -20.00
C ASN A 110 -9.27 -23.94 -21.06
N GLU A 111 -10.30 -23.22 -20.63
CA GLU A 111 -11.21 -22.48 -21.50
C GLU A 111 -11.32 -21.02 -21.04
N SER A 112 -11.55 -20.12 -21.99
CA SER A 112 -11.82 -18.71 -21.70
C SER A 112 -13.27 -18.53 -21.25
N ASP A 113 -13.48 -17.80 -20.15
CA ASP A 113 -14.81 -17.44 -19.64
C ASP A 113 -14.81 -15.98 -19.18
N THR A 114 -15.54 -15.15 -19.92
CA THR A 114 -15.72 -13.72 -19.64
C THR A 114 -17.01 -13.41 -18.87
N GLU A 115 -17.90 -14.39 -18.68
CA GLU A 115 -19.18 -14.23 -17.99
C GLU A 115 -19.03 -14.47 -16.47
N SER A 116 -18.21 -15.46 -16.07
CA SER A 116 -17.96 -15.79 -14.67
C SER A 116 -16.46 -15.84 -14.34
N ILE A 117 -15.90 -14.64 -14.16
CA ILE A 117 -14.47 -14.45 -13.90
C ILE A 117 -14.13 -14.67 -12.42
N MET A 118 -13.36 -15.73 -12.14
CA MET A 118 -12.84 -16.10 -10.83
C MET A 118 -11.31 -15.97 -10.74
N HIS A 119 -10.62 -15.96 -11.88
CA HIS A 119 -9.17 -15.81 -11.98
C HIS A 119 -8.74 -15.21 -13.32
N PRO A 120 -7.62 -14.45 -13.38
CA PRO A 120 -7.14 -13.88 -14.64
C PRO A 120 -6.88 -14.87 -15.77
N LEU A 121 -6.55 -16.13 -15.45
CA LEU A 121 -6.35 -17.19 -16.47
C LEU A 121 -7.58 -17.40 -17.38
N GLN A 122 -8.81 -17.16 -16.87
CA GLN A 122 -10.04 -17.32 -17.66
C GLN A 122 -10.23 -16.23 -18.73
N VAL A 123 -9.50 -15.11 -18.62
CA VAL A 123 -9.64 -13.99 -19.57
C VAL A 123 -8.39 -13.83 -20.43
N GLY A 124 -7.63 -14.91 -20.65
CA GLY A 124 -6.49 -14.91 -21.58
C GLY A 124 -5.14 -14.51 -20.99
N PHE A 125 -5.03 -14.35 -19.66
CA PHE A 125 -3.71 -14.32 -19.03
C PHE A 125 -3.12 -15.74 -19.01
N HIS A 126 -1.80 -15.86 -19.13
CA HIS A 126 -1.08 -17.14 -19.05
C HIS A 126 0.35 -16.95 -18.54
N PHE A 127 0.99 -18.02 -18.08
CA PHE A 127 2.44 -18.05 -17.87
C PHE A 127 3.13 -18.40 -19.20
N THR A 128 4.24 -17.73 -19.53
CA THR A 128 4.91 -17.85 -20.85
C THR A 128 6.21 -18.64 -20.82
N ASN A 129 6.72 -19.01 -19.65
CA ASN A 129 8.08 -19.52 -19.50
C ASN A 129 8.10 -20.94 -18.92
N ASP A 130 8.18 -21.93 -19.79
CA ASP A 130 8.38 -23.34 -19.42
C ASP A 130 9.87 -23.62 -19.23
N THR A 131 10.44 -23.04 -18.17
CA THR A 131 11.82 -23.35 -17.77
C THR A 131 11.80 -24.48 -16.75
N PRO A 132 12.59 -25.55 -16.95
CA PRO A 132 12.75 -26.58 -15.94
C PRO A 132 13.10 -26.02 -14.56
N CYS A 133 12.49 -26.60 -13.52
CA CYS A 133 12.63 -26.13 -12.16
C CYS A 133 12.64 -27.26 -11.14
N LEU A 134 13.38 -27.03 -10.05
CA LEU A 134 13.49 -27.93 -8.90
C LEU A 134 12.39 -27.69 -7.88
N GLN A 135 11.95 -26.43 -7.75
CA GLN A 135 10.93 -26.01 -6.80
C GLN A 135 10.26 -24.72 -7.24
N VAL A 136 8.98 -24.56 -6.88
CA VAL A 136 8.19 -23.36 -7.13
C VAL A 136 7.59 -22.83 -5.83
N ALA A 137 7.50 -21.51 -5.69
CA ALA A 137 6.77 -20.84 -4.62
C ALA A 137 5.83 -19.78 -5.21
N PHE A 138 4.53 -20.00 -5.08
CA PHE A 138 3.51 -19.08 -5.57
C PHE A 138 3.39 -17.85 -4.67
N SER A 139 3.06 -16.72 -5.29
CA SER A 139 2.62 -15.54 -4.55
C SER A 139 1.27 -15.81 -3.86
N PRO A 140 0.93 -15.07 -2.79
CA PRO A 140 -0.37 -15.23 -2.12
C PRO A 140 -1.58 -14.98 -3.01
N THR A 141 -1.42 -14.20 -4.09
CA THR A 141 -2.47 -13.88 -5.07
C THR A 141 -2.54 -14.92 -6.19
N ASN A 142 -1.62 -15.89 -6.24
CA ASN A 142 -1.45 -16.88 -7.32
C ASN A 142 -1.28 -16.26 -8.73
N CYS A 143 -0.98 -14.96 -8.79
CA CYS A 143 -0.77 -14.21 -10.02
C CYS A 143 0.69 -14.25 -10.51
N SER A 144 1.59 -14.74 -9.64
CA SER A 144 2.99 -14.96 -9.96
C SER A 144 3.56 -16.10 -9.12
N PHE A 145 4.73 -16.58 -9.50
CA PHE A 145 5.52 -17.52 -8.72
C PHE A 145 7.01 -17.28 -8.93
N VAL A 146 7.80 -17.72 -7.97
CA VAL A 146 9.25 -17.80 -8.07
C VAL A 146 9.63 -19.26 -8.24
N GLN A 147 10.54 -19.55 -9.15
CA GLN A 147 11.08 -20.90 -9.37
C GLN A 147 12.58 -20.94 -9.14
N LEU A 148 13.05 -22.04 -8.56
CA LEU A 148 14.46 -22.40 -8.49
C LEU A 148 14.79 -23.28 -9.70
N CYS A 149 15.59 -22.77 -10.62
CA CYS A 149 16.02 -23.50 -11.81
C CYS A 149 17.11 -24.54 -11.48
N GLU A 150 17.40 -25.45 -12.41
CA GLU A 150 18.41 -26.51 -12.24
C GLU A 150 19.83 -25.95 -12.04
N ASP A 151 20.11 -24.77 -12.58
CA ASP A 151 21.36 -24.03 -12.41
C ASP A 151 21.42 -23.23 -11.08
N LEU A 152 20.47 -23.47 -10.18
CA LEU A 152 20.28 -22.77 -8.90
C LEU A 152 19.95 -21.27 -9.06
N THR A 153 19.65 -20.81 -10.27
CA THR A 153 19.15 -19.45 -10.46
C THR A 153 17.70 -19.34 -10.02
N VAL A 154 17.33 -18.16 -9.53
CA VAL A 154 15.97 -17.85 -9.10
C VAL A 154 15.32 -17.01 -10.19
N LYS A 155 14.21 -17.49 -10.76
CA LYS A 155 13.43 -16.77 -11.76
C LYS A 155 12.06 -16.41 -11.21
N TRP A 156 11.61 -15.20 -11.50
CA TRP A 156 10.25 -14.75 -11.19
C TRP A 156 9.40 -14.82 -12.45
N ASN A 157 8.27 -15.52 -12.37
CA ASN A 157 7.28 -15.65 -13.43
C ASN A 157 5.97 -15.02 -12.99
N ARG A 158 5.39 -14.19 -13.84
CA ARG A 158 4.08 -13.55 -13.61
C ARG A 158 3.15 -13.88 -14.74
N LEU A 159 1.84 -13.81 -14.48
CA LEU A 159 0.86 -13.87 -15.54
C LEU A 159 1.08 -12.74 -16.56
N HIS A 160 1.00 -13.09 -17.83
CA HIS A 160 1.14 -12.20 -18.96
C HIS A 160 -0.15 -12.24 -19.78
N TYR A 161 -0.60 -11.08 -20.24
CA TYR A 161 -1.64 -10.97 -21.24
C TYR A 161 -0.95 -10.60 -22.56
N PRO A 162 -1.26 -11.27 -23.70
CA PRO A 162 -0.59 -11.07 -24.98
C PRO A 162 -0.96 -9.72 -25.65
N LEU A 163 -0.72 -8.60 -24.96
CA LEU A 163 -0.91 -7.25 -25.46
C LEU A 163 0.31 -6.75 -26.26
N GLU A 164 1.49 -7.33 -26.01
CA GLU A 164 2.77 -6.83 -26.54
C GLU A 164 3.06 -7.30 -27.97
N ASP A 165 2.38 -8.34 -28.46
CA ASP A 165 2.76 -9.01 -29.71
C ASP A 165 2.26 -8.31 -30.98
N GLN A 166 1.26 -7.43 -30.90
CA GLN A 166 0.77 -6.67 -32.07
C GLN A 166 0.28 -5.30 -31.61
N GLY A 167 0.37 -4.27 -32.44
CA GLY A 167 -0.22 -2.94 -32.18
C GLY A 167 -1.77 -2.94 -32.12
N ALA A 168 -2.35 -4.03 -31.62
CA ALA A 168 -3.76 -4.26 -31.44
C ALA A 168 -4.29 -3.41 -30.28
N SER A 169 -5.38 -2.70 -30.54
CA SER A 169 -6.21 -2.12 -29.49
C SER A 169 -6.98 -3.23 -28.79
N LEU A 170 -6.98 -3.24 -27.46
CA LEU A 170 -7.85 -4.11 -26.68
C LEU A 170 -9.31 -3.76 -26.99
N GLU A 171 -10.11 -4.74 -27.44
CA GLU A 171 -11.53 -4.50 -27.69
C GLU A 171 -12.25 -4.12 -26.39
N SER A 172 -13.37 -3.40 -26.51
CA SER A 172 -14.08 -2.89 -25.32
C SER A 172 -14.64 -3.98 -24.41
N ALA A 173 -15.00 -5.15 -24.97
CA ALA A 173 -15.49 -6.30 -24.21
C ALA A 173 -14.34 -6.97 -23.43
N ASP A 174 -13.21 -7.21 -24.11
CA ASP A 174 -12.00 -7.77 -23.50
C ASP A 174 -11.44 -6.85 -22.41
N GLN A 175 -11.50 -5.54 -22.61
CA GLN A 175 -11.10 -4.57 -21.60
C GLN A 175 -11.91 -4.74 -20.31
N LYS A 176 -13.24 -4.90 -20.39
CA LYS A 176 -14.07 -5.12 -19.19
C LYS A 176 -13.70 -6.42 -18.49
N ALA A 177 -13.48 -7.50 -19.24
CA ALA A 177 -13.07 -8.78 -18.68
C ALA A 177 -11.71 -8.69 -17.98
N VAL A 178 -10.72 -8.00 -18.58
CA VAL A 178 -9.41 -7.74 -17.98
C VAL A 178 -9.54 -6.91 -16.70
N LEU A 179 -10.33 -5.83 -16.71
CA LEU A 179 -10.56 -5.00 -15.53
C LEU A 179 -11.21 -5.80 -14.39
N ALA A 180 -12.22 -6.62 -14.70
CA ALA A 180 -12.86 -7.50 -13.73
C ALA A 180 -11.88 -8.52 -13.17
N ALA A 181 -11.10 -9.19 -14.01
CA ALA A 181 -10.09 -10.17 -13.59
C ALA A 181 -9.02 -9.58 -12.66
N LEU A 182 -8.45 -8.43 -13.01
CA LEU A 182 -7.47 -7.74 -12.17
C LEU A 182 -8.10 -7.30 -10.82
N THR A 183 -9.36 -6.89 -10.85
CA THR A 183 -10.10 -6.53 -9.64
C THR A 183 -10.37 -7.76 -8.76
N VAL A 184 -10.79 -8.89 -9.34
CA VAL A 184 -10.98 -10.16 -8.62
C VAL A 184 -9.68 -10.64 -8.00
N ALA A 185 -8.55 -10.55 -8.71
CA ALA A 185 -7.24 -10.88 -8.16
C ALA A 185 -6.88 -10.03 -6.93
N LEU A 186 -7.26 -8.75 -6.91
CA LEU A 186 -7.04 -7.85 -5.77
C LEU A 186 -7.90 -8.17 -4.55
N SER A 187 -9.00 -8.92 -4.70
CA SER A 187 -10.00 -9.14 -3.64
C SER A 187 -9.42 -9.72 -2.36
N ALA A 188 -8.53 -10.71 -2.47
CA ALA A 188 -7.88 -11.34 -1.33
C ALA A 188 -6.99 -10.35 -0.56
N THR A 189 -6.29 -9.47 -1.28
CA THR A 189 -5.41 -8.46 -0.68
C THR A 189 -6.21 -7.39 0.07
N LEU A 190 -7.32 -6.94 -0.51
CA LEU A 190 -8.17 -5.91 0.07
C LEU A 190 -8.90 -6.39 1.33
N ASN A 191 -9.33 -7.65 1.37
CA ASN A 191 -10.04 -8.23 2.50
C ASN A 191 -9.12 -8.60 3.68
N GLN A 192 -7.87 -9.02 3.42
CA GLN A 192 -6.94 -9.47 4.46
C GLN A 192 -6.06 -8.35 5.04
N GLY A 193 -6.16 -7.12 4.52
CA GLY A 193 -5.53 -5.90 5.06
C GLY A 193 -3.99 -5.85 5.04
N SER A 194 -3.30 -6.98 4.82
CA SER A 194 -1.85 -7.11 4.98
C SER A 194 -1.12 -7.71 3.78
N GLY A 195 -1.82 -8.15 2.71
CA GLY A 195 -1.17 -8.68 1.50
C GLY A 195 -0.40 -7.63 0.70
N SER A 196 0.63 -8.05 -0.04
CA SER A 196 1.13 -7.27 -1.18
C SER A 196 0.35 -7.69 -2.42
N CYS A 197 0.06 -6.72 -3.29
CA CYS A 197 -0.52 -6.93 -4.63
C CYS A 197 0.43 -6.48 -5.74
N ASP A 198 1.73 -6.42 -5.45
CA ASP A 198 2.72 -5.87 -6.38
C ASP A 198 2.83 -6.71 -7.67
N ASP A 199 2.52 -8.00 -7.62
CA ASP A 199 2.48 -8.86 -8.81
C ASP A 199 1.26 -8.60 -9.70
N ILE A 200 0.09 -8.33 -9.12
CA ILE A 200 -1.10 -7.88 -9.87
C ILE A 200 -0.83 -6.52 -10.53
N LEU A 201 -0.16 -5.61 -9.82
CA LEU A 201 0.25 -4.33 -10.40
C LEU A 201 1.25 -4.51 -11.55
N ALA A 202 2.19 -5.46 -11.43
CA ALA A 202 3.10 -5.81 -12.51
C ALA A 202 2.36 -6.40 -13.73
N MET A 203 1.31 -7.21 -13.52
CA MET A 203 0.42 -7.67 -14.58
C MET A 203 -0.33 -6.52 -15.26
N ALA A 204 -0.78 -5.53 -14.49
CA ALA A 204 -1.53 -4.39 -14.99
C ALA A 204 -0.65 -3.35 -15.71
N ARG A 205 0.66 -3.35 -15.49
CA ARG A 205 1.58 -2.33 -15.99
C ARG A 205 1.58 -2.14 -17.52
N PRO A 206 1.54 -3.19 -18.37
CA PRO A 206 1.49 -3.04 -19.82
C PRO A 206 0.27 -2.23 -20.31
N PHE A 207 -0.83 -2.23 -19.57
CA PHE A 207 -2.06 -1.54 -19.91
C PHE A 207 -2.02 -0.02 -19.65
N ASP A 208 -0.96 0.54 -19.07
CA ASP A 208 -0.77 2.01 -18.91
C ASP A 208 -0.79 2.75 -20.27
N ARG A 209 -0.56 2.04 -21.38
CA ARG A 209 -0.64 2.59 -22.74
C ARG A 209 -2.08 2.85 -23.18
N ILE A 210 -3.06 2.20 -22.55
CA ILE A 210 -4.48 2.37 -22.86
C ILE A 210 -4.98 3.62 -22.11
N PRO A 211 -5.54 4.63 -22.82
CA PRO A 211 -6.09 5.82 -22.19
C PRO A 211 -7.12 5.47 -21.11
N ASP A 212 -7.08 6.20 -20.01
CA ASP A 212 -8.00 6.05 -18.87
C ASP A 212 -8.06 4.66 -18.21
N PHE A 213 -7.16 3.73 -18.54
CA PHE A 213 -7.18 2.37 -17.98
C PHE A 213 -7.15 2.37 -16.46
N ALA A 214 -6.26 3.17 -15.85
CA ALA A 214 -6.18 3.29 -14.40
C ALA A 214 -7.51 3.79 -13.78
N SER A 215 -8.16 4.76 -14.41
CA SER A 215 -9.43 5.33 -13.96
C SER A 215 -10.58 4.32 -14.11
N ALA A 216 -10.62 3.60 -15.24
CA ALA A 216 -11.60 2.55 -15.48
C ALA A 216 -11.44 1.40 -14.48
N TRP A 217 -10.19 1.00 -14.18
CA TRP A 217 -9.92 -0.04 -13.19
C TRP A 217 -10.33 0.37 -11.78
N VAL A 218 -9.98 1.59 -11.36
CA VAL A 218 -10.41 2.09 -10.05
C VAL A 218 -11.93 2.18 -9.94
N ARG A 219 -12.63 2.55 -11.03
CA ARG A 219 -14.09 2.53 -11.07
C ARG A 219 -14.64 1.11 -10.84
N GLU A 220 -14.04 0.12 -11.48
CA GLU A 220 -14.40 -1.29 -11.29
C GLU A 220 -14.14 -1.73 -9.83
N MET A 221 -13.00 -1.39 -9.25
CA MET A 221 -12.69 -1.65 -7.84
C MET A 221 -13.74 -1.03 -6.90
N VAL A 222 -14.10 0.23 -7.10
CA VAL A 222 -15.08 0.93 -6.26
C VAL A 222 -16.46 0.26 -6.38
N ASN A 223 -16.87 -0.12 -7.59
CA ASN A 223 -18.14 -0.77 -7.84
C ASN A 223 -18.23 -2.18 -7.25
N MET A 224 -17.17 -2.98 -7.42
CA MET A 224 -17.14 -4.39 -7.02
C MET A 224 -16.99 -4.52 -5.50
N PHE A 225 -16.11 -3.73 -4.88
CA PHE A 225 -15.85 -3.78 -3.43
C PHE A 225 -16.69 -2.81 -2.60
N LYS A 226 -17.59 -2.04 -3.23
CA LYS A 226 -18.43 -1.02 -2.56
C LYS A 226 -17.59 -0.05 -1.73
N ILE A 227 -16.48 0.42 -2.31
CA ILE A 227 -15.56 1.33 -1.61
C ILE A 227 -16.26 2.67 -1.40
N VAL A 228 -16.26 3.16 -0.17
CA VAL A 228 -16.79 4.48 0.15
C VAL A 228 -15.86 5.54 -0.44
N VAL A 229 -16.39 6.36 -1.35
CA VAL A 229 -15.68 7.49 -1.97
C VAL A 229 -16.31 8.84 -1.64
N ASP A 230 -17.54 8.83 -1.12
CA ASP A 230 -18.28 10.02 -0.72
C ASP A 230 -18.07 10.30 0.77
N TYR A 231 -17.56 11.50 1.02
CA TYR A 231 -17.32 12.05 2.35
C TYR A 231 -17.88 13.48 2.46
N SER A 232 -18.80 13.86 1.58
CA SER A 232 -19.29 15.24 1.51
C SER A 232 -20.08 15.63 2.77
N GLU A 233 -20.76 14.68 3.40
CA GLU A 233 -21.55 14.85 4.65
C GLU A 233 -20.80 14.41 5.92
N ALA A 234 -19.74 13.60 5.79
CA ALA A 234 -19.12 12.91 6.93
C ALA A 234 -18.17 13.82 7.72
N ALA A 235 -18.54 14.16 8.97
CA ALA A 235 -17.71 14.92 9.90
C ALA A 235 -16.53 14.12 10.50
N HIS A 236 -16.48 12.81 10.30
CA HIS A 236 -15.56 11.90 11.00
C HIS A 236 -14.30 11.58 10.18
N HIS A 237 -13.32 12.49 10.25
CA HIS A 237 -11.96 12.33 9.70
C HIS A 237 -11.27 11.00 10.03
N GLU A 238 -11.66 10.30 11.11
CA GLU A 238 -11.14 8.96 11.40
C GLU A 238 -11.55 7.90 10.37
N GLN A 239 -12.79 7.93 9.90
CA GLN A 239 -13.29 6.96 8.91
C GLN A 239 -12.56 7.12 7.58
N LEU A 240 -12.23 8.36 7.23
CA LEU A 240 -11.43 8.73 6.06
C LEU A 240 -10.05 8.08 6.12
N VAL A 241 -9.36 8.24 7.25
CA VAL A 241 -8.01 7.68 7.48
C VAL A 241 -8.03 6.16 7.62
N LYS A 242 -9.15 5.54 7.98
CA LYS A 242 -9.28 4.07 8.08
C LYS A 242 -9.69 3.40 6.76
N ASN A 243 -10.02 4.16 5.71
CA ASN A 243 -10.38 3.61 4.39
C ASN A 243 -9.16 3.08 3.60
N THR A 244 -8.69 1.91 3.97
CA THR A 244 -7.59 1.19 3.31
C THR A 244 -7.90 0.78 1.87
N PRO A 245 -9.12 0.36 1.49
CA PRO A 245 -9.44 0.09 0.08
C PRO A 245 -9.25 1.30 -0.84
N LEU A 246 -9.65 2.50 -0.41
CA LEU A 246 -9.45 3.72 -1.18
C LEU A 246 -7.97 4.10 -1.30
N GLN A 247 -7.15 3.81 -0.28
CA GLN A 247 -5.69 3.92 -0.38
C GLN A 247 -5.13 3.02 -1.49
N HIS A 248 -5.68 1.82 -1.68
CA HIS A 248 -5.28 0.94 -2.79
C HIS A 248 -5.69 1.50 -4.15
N CYS A 249 -6.87 2.10 -4.28
CA CYS A 249 -7.27 2.80 -5.52
C CYS A 249 -6.26 3.90 -5.89
N LEU A 250 -5.89 4.75 -4.92
CA LEU A 250 -4.87 5.79 -5.12
C LEU A 250 -3.49 5.18 -5.42
N SER A 251 -3.16 4.06 -4.79
CA SER A 251 -1.92 3.34 -5.08
C SER A 251 -1.88 2.80 -6.51
N VAL A 252 -2.99 2.29 -7.05
CA VAL A 252 -3.08 1.81 -8.43
C VAL A 252 -2.82 2.97 -9.39
N ILE A 253 -3.52 4.10 -9.18
CA ILE A 253 -3.34 5.32 -9.99
C ILE A 253 -1.89 5.79 -9.93
N SER A 254 -1.32 5.87 -8.72
CA SER A 254 0.06 6.30 -8.51
C SER A 254 1.07 5.38 -9.18
N HIS A 255 0.88 4.05 -9.10
CA HIS A 255 1.78 3.07 -9.68
C HIS A 255 1.74 3.10 -11.21
N LEU A 256 0.56 3.06 -11.82
CA LEU A 256 0.43 3.09 -13.29
C LEU A 256 0.98 4.40 -13.86
N SER A 257 0.74 5.51 -13.17
CA SER A 257 1.25 6.83 -13.57
C SER A 257 2.74 7.05 -13.29
N PHE A 258 3.41 6.16 -12.57
CA PHE A 258 4.83 6.32 -12.23
C PHE A 258 5.72 6.01 -13.43
N ARG A 259 6.63 6.92 -13.80
CA ARG A 259 7.55 6.77 -14.95
C ARG A 259 9.03 6.83 -14.55
N GLY A 260 9.33 6.74 -13.26
CA GLY A 260 10.66 6.94 -12.68
C GLY A 260 10.76 8.23 -11.87
N ASP A 261 11.75 8.31 -10.98
CA ASP A 261 11.87 9.42 -9.99
C ASP A 261 12.06 10.80 -10.64
N PHE A 262 12.70 10.82 -11.81
CA PHE A 262 13.08 12.05 -12.52
C PHE A 262 12.39 12.16 -13.88
N LYS A 263 11.18 11.61 -13.97
CA LYS A 263 10.30 11.76 -15.14
C LYS A 263 9.01 12.48 -14.73
N PRO A 264 8.43 13.30 -15.61
CA PRO A 264 7.19 13.99 -15.30
C PRO A 264 6.07 13.00 -14.97
N ARG A 265 5.31 13.30 -13.91
CA ARG A 265 4.12 12.52 -13.56
C ARG A 265 2.91 13.02 -14.35
N SER A 266 2.01 12.10 -14.68
CA SER A 266 0.68 12.46 -15.17
C SER A 266 -0.12 13.21 -14.11
N ARG A 267 -1.20 13.89 -14.51
CA ARG A 267 -2.10 14.59 -13.59
C ARG A 267 -2.67 13.66 -12.53
N SER A 268 -3.17 12.50 -12.94
CA SER A 268 -3.70 11.48 -12.05
C SER A 268 -2.64 10.94 -11.08
N GLY A 269 -1.41 10.71 -11.55
CA GLY A 269 -0.27 10.30 -10.72
C GLY A 269 0.13 11.35 -9.69
N ARG A 270 0.15 12.63 -10.07
CA ARG A 270 0.43 13.75 -9.16
C ARG A 270 -0.67 13.89 -8.09
N PHE A 271 -1.94 13.82 -8.50
CA PHE A 271 -3.08 13.83 -7.59
C PHE A 271 -2.98 12.68 -6.57
N ALA A 272 -2.75 11.46 -7.04
CA ALA A 272 -2.66 10.28 -6.18
C ALA A 272 -1.47 10.35 -5.21
N MET A 273 -0.30 10.82 -5.67
CA MET A 273 0.88 11.00 -4.82
C MET A 273 0.59 12.00 -3.68
N LEU A 274 -0.01 13.15 -4.00
CA LEU A 274 -0.37 14.15 -3.00
C LEU A 274 -1.44 13.64 -2.04
N ALA A 275 -2.49 12.97 -2.54
CA ALA A 275 -3.54 12.41 -1.71
C ALA A 275 -3.01 11.36 -0.72
N LEU A 276 -2.14 10.45 -1.17
CA LEU A 276 -1.45 9.48 -0.32
C LEU A 276 -0.52 10.18 0.69
N GLY A 277 0.16 11.25 0.27
CA GLY A 277 1.01 12.07 1.12
C GLY A 277 0.25 12.76 2.26
N ILE A 278 -0.88 13.41 1.92
CA ILE A 278 -1.76 14.07 2.90
C ILE A 278 -2.24 13.04 3.94
N ARG A 279 -2.77 11.90 3.47
CA ARG A 279 -3.22 10.79 4.34
C ARG A 279 -2.12 10.34 5.27
N SER A 280 -0.91 10.12 4.75
CA SER A 280 0.25 9.69 5.54
C SER A 280 0.61 10.72 6.63
N VAL A 281 0.69 12.00 6.28
CA VAL A 281 1.00 13.06 7.25
C VAL A 281 -0.06 13.15 8.34
N ILE A 282 -1.35 13.06 8.00
CA ILE A 282 -2.44 13.05 9.00
C ILE A 282 -2.26 11.89 9.98
N VAL A 283 -1.96 10.68 9.50
CA VAL A 283 -1.72 9.50 10.35
C VAL A 283 -0.57 9.76 11.31
N VAL A 284 0.57 10.22 10.80
CA VAL A 284 1.77 10.46 11.63
C VAL A 284 1.50 11.51 12.69
N LEU A 285 0.92 12.66 12.32
CA LEU A 285 0.57 13.72 13.26
C LEU A 285 -0.45 13.26 14.31
N THR A 286 -1.46 12.47 13.90
CA THR A 286 -2.50 11.95 14.80
C THR A 286 -1.93 10.97 15.81
N VAL A 287 -1.11 10.03 15.35
CA VAL A 287 -0.51 8.99 16.20
C VAL A 287 0.50 9.62 17.16
N ALA A 288 1.32 10.57 16.70
CA ALA A 288 2.23 11.27 17.60
C ALA A 288 1.48 12.07 18.68
N ALA A 289 0.39 12.78 18.33
CA ALA A 289 -0.27 13.72 19.24
C ALA A 289 -1.36 13.12 20.15
N ASN A 290 -2.01 12.01 19.79
CA ASN A 290 -3.20 11.50 20.49
C ASN A 290 -2.99 10.16 21.23
N THR A 291 -1.75 9.69 21.38
CA THR A 291 -1.52 8.38 22.01
C THR A 291 -1.72 8.47 23.53
N SER A 292 -2.94 8.18 23.98
CA SER A 292 -3.25 7.77 25.36
C SER A 292 -2.73 6.34 25.56
N MET A 293 -1.55 6.17 26.17
CA MET A 293 -1.05 4.83 26.48
C MET A 293 -1.67 4.34 27.79
N SER A 294 -2.69 3.48 27.69
CA SER A 294 -2.87 2.38 28.63
C SER A 294 -1.71 1.41 28.45
N MET A 295 -0.57 1.71 29.09
CA MET A 295 0.60 0.86 29.34
C MET A 295 1.62 1.75 30.05
N ARG A 296 1.64 1.67 31.39
CA ARG A 296 2.46 2.50 32.31
C ARG A 296 3.96 2.52 32.02
N GLU A 297 4.46 1.71 31.09
CA GLU A 297 5.89 1.47 30.85
C GLU A 297 6.51 2.21 29.65
N ARG A 298 5.74 2.85 28.74
CA ARG A 298 6.30 3.32 27.44
C ARG A 298 6.39 4.83 27.17
N GLY A 299 5.99 5.70 28.10
CA GLY A 299 6.13 7.17 27.94
C GLY A 299 5.30 7.77 26.80
N ASN A 300 5.22 9.10 26.74
CA ASN A 300 4.56 9.81 25.64
C ASN A 300 5.49 9.83 24.41
N PRO A 301 5.05 9.46 23.20
CA PRO A 301 5.88 9.54 21.99
C PRO A 301 6.51 10.92 21.77
N MET A 302 5.83 11.99 22.18
CA MET A 302 6.29 13.37 22.07
C MET A 302 7.39 13.76 23.09
N ASP A 303 7.81 12.83 23.95
CA ASP A 303 8.99 12.97 24.81
C ASP A 303 10.29 12.51 24.11
N ASP A 304 10.20 11.92 22.92
CA ASP A 304 11.35 11.50 22.12
C ASP A 304 11.70 12.56 21.05
N PRO A 305 12.90 13.16 21.05
CA PRO A 305 13.28 14.17 20.07
C PRO A 305 13.18 13.68 18.62
N ASP A 306 13.42 12.38 18.35
CA ASP A 306 13.33 11.82 17.00
C ASP A 306 11.87 11.80 16.48
N VAL A 307 10.90 11.60 17.37
CA VAL A 307 9.47 11.70 17.05
C VAL A 307 9.11 13.15 16.75
N VAL A 308 9.56 14.09 17.59
CA VAL A 308 9.31 15.53 17.41
C VAL A 308 9.91 16.03 16.10
N ASP A 309 11.10 15.56 15.71
CA ASP A 309 11.71 15.91 14.42
C ASP A 309 10.95 15.33 13.23
N ALA A 310 10.45 14.08 13.31
CA ALA A 310 9.60 13.51 12.27
C ALA A 310 8.27 14.26 12.12
N VAL A 311 7.64 14.65 13.24
CA VAL A 311 6.45 15.50 13.29
C VAL A 311 6.75 16.87 12.68
N THR A 312 7.92 17.45 12.97
CA THR A 312 8.36 18.74 12.44
C THR A 312 8.49 18.71 10.92
N GLY A 313 9.11 17.67 10.35
CA GLY A 313 9.19 17.53 8.90
C GLY A 313 7.81 17.31 8.26
N CYS A 314 6.94 16.51 8.87
CA CYS A 314 5.54 16.37 8.46
C CYS A 314 4.77 17.69 8.49
N ALA A 315 4.97 18.50 9.53
CA ALA A 315 4.36 19.82 9.66
C ALA A 315 4.86 20.77 8.58
N ARG A 316 6.18 20.76 8.30
CA ARG A 316 6.78 21.53 7.20
C ARG A 316 6.21 21.14 5.84
N TRP A 317 6.05 19.84 5.59
CA TRP A 317 5.40 19.35 4.37
C TRP A 317 3.95 19.83 4.28
N GLY A 318 3.20 19.74 5.37
CA GLY A 318 1.81 20.20 5.45
C GLY A 318 1.66 21.69 5.18
N THR A 319 2.46 22.55 5.82
CA THR A 319 2.40 24.01 5.60
C THR A 319 2.88 24.38 4.20
N SER A 320 3.88 23.69 3.66
CA SER A 320 4.34 23.87 2.27
C SER A 320 3.24 23.48 1.28
N LEU A 321 2.49 22.40 1.54
CA LEU A 321 1.36 21.99 0.71
C LEU A 321 0.26 23.05 0.70
N LEU A 322 -0.11 23.60 1.86
CA LEU A 322 -1.12 24.67 1.92
C LEU A 322 -0.68 25.92 1.17
N ALA A 323 0.60 26.28 1.27
CA ALA A 323 1.19 27.39 0.51
C ALA A 323 1.18 27.11 -1.00
N TRP A 324 1.58 25.92 -1.43
CA TRP A 324 1.57 25.53 -2.84
C TRP A 324 0.15 25.48 -3.42
N LEU A 325 -0.82 24.95 -2.67
CA LEU A 325 -2.23 24.95 -3.08
C LEU A 325 -2.74 26.39 -3.23
N THR A 326 -2.39 27.27 -2.29
CA THR A 326 -2.78 28.68 -2.35
C THR A 326 -2.19 29.39 -3.57
N ASP A 327 -0.90 29.22 -3.82
CA ASP A 327 -0.24 29.78 -5.00
C ASP A 327 -0.86 29.23 -6.30
N SER A 328 -1.07 27.91 -6.37
CA SER A 328 -1.71 27.24 -7.51
C SER A 328 -3.14 27.73 -7.77
N LEU A 329 -3.91 28.04 -6.73
CA LEU A 329 -5.26 28.58 -6.84
C LEU A 329 -5.24 30.05 -7.27
N PHE A 330 -4.28 30.85 -6.82
CA PHE A 330 -4.10 32.22 -7.30
C PHE A 330 -3.66 32.29 -8.76
N GLN A 331 -2.86 31.33 -9.22
CA GLN A 331 -2.55 31.21 -10.65
C GLN A 331 -3.81 30.90 -11.47
N LEU A 332 -4.69 30.00 -10.99
CA LEU A 332 -5.99 29.74 -11.64
C LEU A 332 -6.95 30.93 -11.56
N LEU A 333 -6.88 31.73 -10.49
CA LEU A 333 -7.69 32.94 -10.32
C LEU A 333 -7.34 34.00 -11.37
N GLU A 334 -6.06 34.10 -11.75
CA GLU A 334 -5.57 35.04 -12.76
C GLU A 334 -5.69 34.49 -14.21
N ASP A 335 -6.22 33.28 -14.38
CA ASP A 335 -6.31 32.60 -15.67
C ASP A 335 -7.59 33.01 -16.44
N PRO A 336 -7.48 33.70 -17.58
CA PRO A 336 -8.64 34.18 -18.33
C PRO A 336 -9.50 33.04 -18.89
N GLU A 337 -8.90 31.90 -19.24
CA GLU A 337 -9.66 30.75 -19.75
C GLU A 337 -10.48 30.10 -18.64
N MET A 338 -9.94 30.05 -17.42
CA MET A 338 -10.67 29.59 -16.25
C MET A 338 -11.92 30.45 -16.02
N ALA A 339 -11.75 31.77 -16.04
CA ALA A 339 -12.87 32.71 -15.91
C ALA A 339 -13.89 32.54 -17.04
N ALA A 340 -13.45 32.35 -18.29
CA ALA A 340 -14.36 32.16 -19.42
C ALA A 340 -15.19 30.87 -19.32
N MET A 341 -14.60 29.76 -18.87
CA MET A 341 -15.30 28.50 -18.64
C MET A 341 -16.29 28.57 -17.48
N LEU A 342 -15.95 29.28 -16.39
CA LEU A 342 -16.88 29.47 -15.28
C LEU A 342 -18.04 30.41 -15.64
N ASN A 343 -17.78 31.47 -16.40
CA ASN A 343 -18.82 32.42 -16.81
C ASN A 343 -19.79 31.86 -17.86
N SER A 344 -19.38 30.87 -18.67
CA SER A 344 -20.25 30.26 -19.69
C SER A 344 -20.68 28.83 -19.31
N PRO A 345 -21.99 28.57 -19.05
CA PRO A 345 -22.47 27.22 -18.73
C PRO A 345 -22.13 26.17 -19.79
N LYS A 346 -22.07 26.58 -21.07
CA LYS A 346 -21.76 25.70 -22.19
C LYS A 346 -20.30 25.23 -22.20
N ARG A 347 -19.38 26.05 -21.67
CA ARG A 347 -17.95 25.76 -21.61
C ARG A 347 -17.52 25.07 -20.32
N PHE A 348 -18.37 25.04 -19.29
CA PHE A 348 -18.06 24.38 -18.02
C PHE A 348 -17.60 22.91 -18.15
N PRO A 349 -18.14 22.08 -19.07
CA PRO A 349 -17.64 20.72 -19.29
C PRO A 349 -16.19 20.62 -19.78
N GLU A 350 -15.62 21.71 -20.33
CA GLU A 350 -14.23 21.76 -20.81
C GLU A 350 -13.21 21.85 -19.66
N LEU A 351 -13.66 22.20 -18.44
CA LEU A 351 -12.80 22.53 -17.29
C LEU A 351 -11.85 21.38 -16.92
N ALA A 352 -12.35 20.15 -16.79
CA ALA A 352 -11.50 19.01 -16.45
C ALA A 352 -10.41 18.78 -17.50
N LYS A 353 -10.75 18.82 -18.79
CA LYS A 353 -9.79 18.64 -19.89
C LYS A 353 -8.76 19.77 -19.92
N TYR A 354 -9.18 21.00 -19.63
CA TYR A 354 -8.29 22.14 -19.52
C TYR A 354 -7.25 21.96 -18.40
N LEU A 355 -7.70 21.61 -17.19
CA LEU A 355 -6.81 21.35 -16.05
C LEU A 355 -5.88 20.16 -16.31
N GLU A 356 -6.33 19.17 -17.08
CA GLU A 356 -5.50 18.04 -17.53
C GLU A 356 -4.37 18.50 -18.45
N SER A 357 -4.67 19.35 -19.44
CA SER A 357 -3.66 19.89 -20.35
C SER A 357 -2.56 20.69 -19.62
N LYS A 358 -2.90 21.31 -18.48
CA LYS A 358 -1.96 22.04 -17.60
C LYS A 358 -1.30 21.17 -16.53
N ASN A 359 -1.65 19.88 -16.45
CA ASN A 359 -1.22 18.98 -15.38
C ASN A 359 -1.52 19.56 -13.97
N HIS A 360 -2.65 20.27 -13.81
CA HIS A 360 -3.00 20.99 -12.59
C HIS A 360 -3.99 20.17 -11.74
N VAL A 361 -3.70 20.05 -10.43
CA VAL A 361 -4.49 19.20 -9.52
C VAL A 361 -5.05 19.94 -8.30
N ALA A 362 -4.74 21.23 -8.10
CA ALA A 362 -5.11 21.91 -6.87
C ALA A 362 -6.63 22.01 -6.71
N LEU A 363 -7.34 22.37 -7.79
CA LEU A 363 -8.80 22.45 -7.75
C LEU A 363 -9.44 21.07 -7.49
N GLN A 364 -8.91 20.02 -8.12
CA GLN A 364 -9.39 18.64 -7.89
C GLN A 364 -9.22 18.21 -6.42
N LEU A 365 -8.08 18.56 -5.79
CA LEU A 365 -7.82 18.28 -4.37
C LEU A 365 -8.83 18.96 -3.43
N LEU A 366 -9.33 20.15 -3.80
CA LEU A 366 -10.33 20.88 -3.03
C LEU A 366 -11.77 20.37 -3.27
N LEU A 367 -12.08 19.92 -4.50
CA LEU A 367 -13.45 19.52 -4.87
C LEU A 367 -13.79 18.08 -4.51
N CYS A 368 -12.84 17.15 -4.59
CA CYS A 368 -13.06 15.76 -4.19
C CYS A 368 -13.26 15.67 -2.66
N SER A 369 -14.37 15.10 -2.21
CA SER A 369 -14.73 15.01 -0.80
C SER A 369 -13.68 14.30 0.05
N PHE A 370 -13.06 13.23 -0.47
CA PHE A 370 -11.98 12.52 0.21
C PHE A 370 -10.77 13.42 0.50
N THR A 371 -10.25 14.11 -0.52
CA THR A 371 -9.05 14.96 -0.37
C THR A 371 -9.37 16.25 0.37
N ARG A 372 -10.56 16.83 0.19
CA ARG A 372 -11.05 17.97 0.97
C ARG A 372 -11.13 17.65 2.45
N GLY A 373 -11.75 16.52 2.80
CA GLY A 373 -11.82 16.05 4.19
C GLY A 373 -10.44 15.77 4.79
N CYS A 374 -9.53 15.22 3.98
CA CYS A 374 -8.12 15.03 4.36
C CYS A 374 -7.44 16.39 4.63
N LEU A 375 -7.61 17.39 3.76
CA LEU A 375 -7.05 18.72 3.95
C LEU A 375 -7.59 19.41 5.21
N SER A 376 -8.90 19.32 5.49
CA SER A 376 -9.48 19.82 6.74
C SER A 376 -8.90 19.11 7.96
N ALA A 377 -8.73 17.79 7.90
CA ALA A 377 -8.08 17.03 8.98
C ALA A 377 -6.60 17.44 9.16
N LEU A 378 -5.87 17.67 8.06
CA LEU A 378 -4.50 18.18 8.08
C LEU A 378 -4.44 19.55 8.77
N CYS A 379 -5.32 20.50 8.41
CA CYS A 379 -5.39 21.81 9.05
C CYS A 379 -5.58 21.70 10.57
N ARG A 380 -6.52 20.88 11.03
CA ARG A 380 -6.76 20.64 12.46
C ARG A 380 -5.54 20.04 13.17
N ARG A 381 -4.83 19.11 12.53
CA ARG A 381 -3.61 18.49 13.09
C ARG A 381 -2.44 19.46 13.12
N LEU A 382 -2.28 20.32 12.12
CA LEU A 382 -1.27 21.38 12.12
C LEU A 382 -1.54 22.41 13.23
N GLN A 383 -2.78 22.84 13.42
CA GLN A 383 -3.16 23.74 14.53
C GLN A 383 -2.90 23.10 15.90
N LEU A 384 -3.14 21.78 16.04
CA LEU A 384 -2.79 21.06 17.26
C LEU A 384 -1.27 21.08 17.50
N VAL A 385 -0.47 20.77 16.49
CA VAL A 385 1.00 20.80 16.55
C VAL A 385 1.50 22.20 16.93
N GLU A 386 0.95 23.25 16.32
CA GLU A 386 1.24 24.65 16.68
C GLU A 386 0.95 24.90 18.16
N SER A 387 -0.24 24.55 18.64
CA SER A 387 -0.62 24.74 20.05
C SER A 387 0.27 23.99 21.03
N VAL A 388 0.75 22.80 20.65
CA VAL A 388 1.65 21.97 21.46
C VAL A 388 3.04 22.58 21.45
N SER A 389 3.55 22.98 20.28
CA SER A 389 4.87 23.62 20.15
C SER A 389 4.98 24.88 20.99
N ASN A 390 3.98 25.77 20.93
CA ASN A 390 3.96 27.04 21.66
C ASN A 390 3.92 26.82 23.18
N ARG A 391 3.04 25.92 23.66
CA ARG A 391 2.94 25.60 25.09
C ARG A 391 4.23 24.99 25.64
N THR A 392 4.84 24.09 24.87
CA THR A 392 6.09 23.42 25.28
C THR A 392 7.28 24.38 25.25
N ALA A 393 7.37 25.27 24.27
CA ALA A 393 8.39 26.32 24.22
C ALA A 393 8.31 27.24 25.45
N GLN A 394 7.12 27.74 25.78
CA GLN A 394 6.88 28.56 26.97
C GLN A 394 7.20 27.83 28.28
N TYR A 395 6.86 26.54 28.37
CA TYR A 395 7.19 25.70 29.52
C TYR A 395 8.70 25.62 29.75
N TYR A 396 9.48 25.34 28.70
CA TYR A 396 10.93 25.24 28.81
C TYR A 396 11.60 26.58 29.08
N GLU A 397 11.10 27.67 28.50
CA GLU A 397 11.59 29.03 28.75
C GLU A 397 11.40 29.43 30.22
N THR A 398 10.19 29.23 30.76
CA THR A 398 9.88 29.54 32.17
C THR A 398 10.75 28.73 33.13
N ARG A 399 10.96 27.44 32.84
CA ARG A 399 11.78 26.56 33.68
C ARG A 399 13.26 26.93 33.63
N PHE A 400 13.76 27.37 32.47
CA PHE A 400 15.13 27.83 32.32
C PHE A 400 15.38 29.14 33.08
N GLN A 401 14.43 30.08 33.04
CA GLN A 401 14.49 31.32 33.82
C GLN A 401 14.46 31.07 35.33
N GLN A 402 13.62 30.15 35.80
CA GLN A 402 13.59 29.74 37.21
C GLN A 402 14.91 29.10 37.66
N GLN A 403 15.55 28.29 36.80
CA GLN A 403 16.85 27.70 37.10
C GLN A 403 17.98 28.73 37.13
N GLN A 404 17.96 29.74 36.25
CA GLN A 404 18.92 30.85 36.31
C GLN A 404 18.75 31.68 37.58
N GLN A 405 17.51 31.95 38.01
CA GLN A 405 17.25 32.66 39.27
C GLN A 405 17.71 31.83 40.49
N GLN A 406 17.49 30.51 40.50
CA GLN A 406 18.00 29.64 41.56
C GLN A 406 19.54 29.56 41.58
N GLN A 407 20.21 29.55 40.42
CA GLN A 407 21.67 29.58 40.36
C GLN A 407 22.26 30.92 40.81
N GLN A 408 21.58 32.04 40.54
CA GLN A 408 22.00 33.35 41.06
C GLN A 408 21.81 33.46 42.58
N GLN A 409 20.78 32.81 43.16
CA GLN A 409 20.60 32.76 44.62
C GLN A 409 21.54 31.77 45.32
N GLN A 410 21.99 30.70 44.65
CA GLN A 410 22.95 29.73 45.20
C GLN A 410 24.41 30.19 45.18
N GLN A 411 24.76 31.26 44.45
CA GLN A 411 26.11 31.85 44.48
C GLN A 411 26.42 32.67 45.74
N GLN A 412 25.51 32.75 46.72
CA GLN A 412 25.74 33.42 48.00
C GLN A 412 25.78 32.49 49.23
N GLN A 413 25.50 31.19 49.12
CA GLN A 413 25.62 30.26 50.24
C GLN A 413 26.10 28.90 49.76
N ASP A 414 27.39 28.64 49.97
CA ASP A 414 27.96 27.32 49.75
C ASP A 414 27.66 26.38 50.91
N SER A 415 27.43 25.13 50.53
CA SER A 415 27.59 23.87 51.29
C SER A 415 26.36 23.23 51.95
N ALA A 416 26.23 21.95 51.58
CA ALA A 416 25.53 20.85 52.25
C ALA A 416 24.01 20.71 52.01
N ALA A 417 23.66 20.01 50.93
CA ALA A 417 22.93 18.73 51.01
C ALA A 417 22.67 18.18 49.61
N GLY A 418 23.05 16.92 49.38
CA GLY A 418 22.69 16.17 48.18
C GLY A 418 21.17 16.00 48.10
N ALA A 419 20.54 16.78 47.23
CA ALA A 419 19.14 16.60 46.85
C ALA A 419 19.09 16.13 45.40
N ALA A 420 18.36 15.04 45.19
CA ALA A 420 18.22 14.31 43.93
C ALA A 420 18.12 15.22 42.70
N ALA A 421 18.90 14.89 41.67
CA ALA A 421 18.87 15.53 40.37
C ALA A 421 17.43 15.50 39.81
N SER A 422 16.69 16.58 40.04
CA SER A 422 15.38 16.79 39.44
C SER A 422 15.59 16.87 37.92
N SER A 423 15.16 15.79 37.23
CA SER A 423 15.12 15.60 35.78
C SER A 423 15.38 16.90 34.98
N ARG A 424 16.65 17.10 34.59
CA ARG A 424 17.02 18.16 33.66
C ARG A 424 16.29 17.87 32.34
N PRO A 425 15.57 18.84 31.75
CA PRO A 425 14.95 18.63 30.45
C PRO A 425 16.03 18.30 29.41
N HIS A 426 15.85 17.21 28.66
CA HIS A 426 16.84 16.72 27.71
C HIS A 426 17.08 17.80 26.63
N PRO A 427 18.29 18.37 26.49
CA PRO A 427 18.54 19.53 25.63
C PRO A 427 18.16 19.27 24.16
N ALA A 428 18.30 18.04 23.67
CA ALA A 428 17.87 17.69 22.31
C ALA A 428 16.34 17.79 22.10
N LEU A 429 15.54 17.51 23.14
CA LEU A 429 14.08 17.60 23.07
C LEU A 429 13.64 19.06 22.97
N VAL A 430 14.23 19.93 23.80
CA VAL A 430 13.99 21.39 23.74
C VAL A 430 14.32 21.94 22.36
N GLN A 431 15.47 21.55 21.79
CA GLN A 431 15.86 21.96 20.44
C GLN A 431 14.89 21.46 19.36
N ALA A 432 14.38 20.22 19.48
CA ALA A 432 13.39 19.69 18.54
C ALA A 432 12.07 20.48 18.58
N TYR A 433 11.58 20.82 19.77
CA TYR A 433 10.38 21.67 19.92
C TYR A 433 10.59 23.09 19.38
N GLN A 434 11.76 23.69 19.60
CA GLN A 434 12.08 25.00 19.01
C GLN A 434 12.14 24.95 17.48
N ARG A 435 12.63 23.85 16.88
CA ARG A 435 12.56 23.66 15.42
C ARG A 435 11.11 23.57 14.95
N MET A 436 10.28 22.81 15.66
CA MET A 436 8.86 22.67 15.35
C MET A 436 8.13 24.01 15.40
N GLU A 437 8.35 24.79 16.45
CA GLU A 437 7.79 26.14 16.63
C GLU A 437 8.19 27.06 15.46
N ARG A 438 9.49 27.11 15.10
CA ARG A 438 9.97 27.91 13.96
C ARG A 438 9.31 27.52 12.64
N VAL A 439 9.12 26.22 12.40
CA VAL A 439 8.44 25.73 11.18
C VAL A 439 7.00 26.24 11.17
N MET A 440 6.27 26.13 12.28
CA MET A 440 4.88 26.59 12.36
C MET A 440 4.77 28.11 12.25
N SER A 441 5.64 28.87 12.90
CA SER A 441 5.64 30.33 12.86
C SER A 441 6.06 30.90 11.49
N SER A 442 6.83 30.13 10.71
CA SER A 442 7.29 30.51 9.36
C SER A 442 6.31 30.12 8.24
N ALA A 443 5.15 29.56 8.56
CA ALA A 443 4.16 29.17 7.57
C ALA A 443 3.71 30.37 6.73
N LEU A 444 3.81 30.25 5.40
CA LEU A 444 3.46 31.33 4.46
C LEU A 444 1.95 31.61 4.41
N VAL A 445 1.15 30.61 4.77
CA VAL A 445 -0.31 30.66 4.81
C VAL A 445 -0.77 30.29 6.19
N LYS A 446 -1.63 31.12 6.79
CA LYS A 446 -2.26 30.81 8.08
C LYS A 446 -3.20 29.63 7.92
N VAL A 447 -2.93 28.56 8.66
CA VAL A 447 -3.69 27.29 8.61
C VAL A 447 -5.18 27.51 8.88
N SER A 448 -5.52 28.38 9.84
CA SER A 448 -6.91 28.70 10.20
C SER A 448 -7.70 29.38 9.07
N TRP A 449 -7.03 30.17 8.22
CA TRP A 449 -7.69 30.82 7.09
C TRP A 449 -7.94 29.84 5.95
N PHE A 450 -6.98 28.97 5.67
CA PHE A 450 -7.18 27.90 4.69
C PHE A 450 -8.30 26.94 5.13
N ASP A 451 -8.35 26.58 6.42
CA ASP A 451 -9.43 25.75 6.98
C ASP A 451 -10.82 26.41 6.84
N ARG A 452 -10.90 27.73 6.98
CA ARG A 452 -12.13 28.50 6.74
C ARG A 452 -12.61 28.38 5.30
N ILE A 453 -11.70 28.45 4.31
CA ILE A 453 -12.03 28.28 2.89
C ILE A 453 -12.56 26.87 2.64
N LEU A 454 -11.91 25.85 3.18
CA LEU A 454 -12.37 24.47 3.05
C LEU A 454 -13.76 24.27 3.67
N SER A 455 -14.02 24.90 4.82
CA SER A 455 -15.32 24.84 5.51
C SER A 455 -16.42 25.53 4.71
N GLU A 456 -16.16 26.73 4.18
CA GLU A 456 -17.11 27.45 3.32
C GLU A 456 -17.39 26.68 2.03
N LEU A 457 -16.34 26.20 1.36
CA LEU A 457 -16.48 25.38 0.15
C LEU A 457 -17.27 24.10 0.41
N SER A 458 -17.04 23.44 1.55
CA SER A 458 -17.80 22.24 1.94
C SER A 458 -19.29 22.55 2.10
N SER A 459 -19.62 23.66 2.76
CA SER A 459 -21.01 24.11 2.93
C SER A 459 -21.68 24.42 1.58
N ASP A 460 -20.97 25.10 0.68
CA ASP A 460 -21.50 25.44 -0.64
C ASP A 460 -21.72 24.19 -1.51
N ILE A 461 -20.80 23.21 -1.45
CA ILE A 461 -20.93 21.93 -2.13
C ILE A 461 -22.13 21.13 -1.61
N GLN A 462 -22.30 21.04 -0.28
CA GLN A 462 -23.45 20.37 0.34
C GLN A 462 -24.77 21.01 -0.12
N ALA A 463 -24.85 22.34 -0.12
CA ALA A 463 -26.02 23.07 -0.61
C ALA A 463 -26.28 22.81 -2.12
N ALA A 464 -25.22 22.76 -2.94
CA ALA A 464 -25.33 22.47 -4.36
C ALA A 464 -25.82 21.05 -4.64
N TYR A 465 -25.34 20.04 -3.91
CA TYR A 465 -25.84 18.67 -3.99
C TYR A 465 -27.30 18.60 -3.55
N GLN A 466 -27.64 19.15 -2.38
CA GLN A 466 -29.00 19.13 -1.87
C GLN A 466 -29.98 19.76 -2.87
N LYS A 467 -29.64 20.91 -3.46
CA LYS A 467 -30.47 21.59 -4.45
C LYS A 467 -30.62 20.79 -5.75
N SER A 468 -29.51 20.29 -6.30
CA SER A 468 -29.52 19.64 -7.62
C SER A 468 -30.12 18.23 -7.59
N LEU A 469 -29.76 17.42 -6.59
CA LEU A 469 -30.22 16.04 -6.47
C LEU A 469 -31.70 15.96 -6.03
N SER A 470 -32.15 16.85 -5.14
CA SER A 470 -33.58 16.93 -4.78
C SER A 470 -34.43 17.35 -5.98
N GLY A 471 -33.94 18.26 -6.82
CA GLY A 471 -34.61 18.64 -8.08
C GLY A 471 -34.72 17.48 -9.08
N LEU A 472 -33.68 16.64 -9.18
CA LEU A 472 -33.71 15.44 -10.02
C LEU A 472 -34.69 14.38 -9.52
N VAL A 473 -34.80 14.21 -8.20
CA VAL A 473 -35.81 13.32 -7.61
C VAL A 473 -37.20 13.84 -7.95
N ALA A 474 -37.46 15.14 -7.74
CA ALA A 474 -38.76 15.76 -8.05
C ALA A 474 -39.15 15.63 -9.54
N ALA A 475 -38.18 15.74 -10.46
CA ALA A 475 -38.40 15.59 -11.89
C ALA A 475 -38.62 14.14 -12.34
N ASN A 476 -38.08 13.16 -11.61
CA ASN A 476 -38.19 11.73 -11.91
C ASN A 476 -39.32 11.00 -11.15
N VAL A 477 -40.14 11.72 -10.37
CA VAL A 477 -41.33 11.14 -9.72
C VAL A 477 -42.33 10.72 -10.81
N LYS A 478 -42.33 9.43 -11.16
CA LYS A 478 -43.49 8.81 -11.80
C LYS A 478 -44.66 8.85 -10.80
N PRO A 479 -45.92 9.04 -11.26
CA PRO A 479 -47.09 8.94 -10.38
C PRO A 479 -47.04 7.59 -9.63
N GLN A 480 -47.33 7.62 -8.31
CA GLN A 480 -47.22 6.53 -7.35
C GLN A 480 -47.16 5.14 -8.01
N ALA A 481 -46.03 4.45 -7.89
CA ALA A 481 -46.04 3.01 -8.14
C ALA A 481 -47.08 2.42 -7.17
N PRO A 482 -48.12 1.71 -7.66
CA PRO A 482 -49.34 1.44 -6.88
C PRO A 482 -49.15 0.57 -5.62
N ASN A 483 -47.92 0.15 -5.30
CA ASN A 483 -47.60 -0.83 -4.27
C ASN A 483 -46.52 -0.38 -3.25
N LEU A 484 -46.10 0.90 -3.22
CA LEU A 484 -45.08 1.37 -2.27
C LEU A 484 -45.66 2.32 -1.22
N THR A 485 -45.29 2.12 0.05
CA THR A 485 -45.64 3.06 1.13
C THR A 485 -44.83 4.36 0.99
N GLU A 486 -45.32 5.47 1.54
CA GLU A 486 -44.60 6.76 1.51
C GLU A 486 -43.18 6.67 2.09
N GLN A 487 -43.01 5.87 3.16
CA GLN A 487 -41.70 5.61 3.75
C GLN A 487 -40.76 4.84 2.81
N GLN A 488 -41.25 3.85 2.07
CA GLN A 488 -40.45 3.13 1.08
C GLN A 488 -40.06 4.02 -0.10
N GLN A 489 -40.94 4.91 -0.53
CA GLN A 489 -40.64 5.88 -1.58
C GLN A 489 -39.57 6.88 -1.13
N GLN A 490 -39.66 7.39 0.12
CA GLN A 490 -38.64 8.27 0.69
C GLN A 490 -37.27 7.57 0.79
N GLN A 491 -37.25 6.31 1.25
CA GLN A 491 -36.01 5.54 1.36
C GLN A 491 -35.37 5.29 -0.03
N GLN A 492 -36.18 5.00 -1.06
CA GLN A 492 -35.67 4.86 -2.43
C GLN A 492 -35.08 6.18 -2.97
N ASN A 493 -35.76 7.31 -2.70
CA ASN A 493 -35.28 8.62 -3.11
C ASN A 493 -33.94 8.96 -2.42
N GLU A 494 -33.81 8.67 -1.13
CA GLU A 494 -32.56 8.87 -0.38
C GLU A 494 -31.41 8.00 -0.92
N LEU A 495 -31.69 6.72 -1.21
CA LEU A 495 -30.71 5.81 -1.82
C LEU A 495 -30.27 6.28 -3.22
N PHE A 496 -31.20 6.81 -4.02
CA PHE A 496 -30.88 7.40 -5.32
C PHE A 496 -29.96 8.60 -5.18
N ILE A 497 -30.28 9.53 -4.26
CA ILE A 497 -29.45 10.72 -3.99
C ILE A 497 -28.04 10.30 -3.57
N LYS A 498 -27.91 9.40 -2.58
CA LYS A 498 -26.62 8.90 -2.10
C LYS A 498 -25.81 8.23 -3.21
N LYS A 499 -26.46 7.43 -4.06
CA LYS A 499 -25.79 6.77 -5.19
C LYS A 499 -25.32 7.77 -6.26
N ALA A 500 -26.14 8.75 -6.60
CA ALA A 500 -25.79 9.80 -7.57
C ALA A 500 -24.64 10.67 -7.04
N GLN A 501 -24.68 11.04 -5.77
CA GLN A 501 -23.62 11.79 -5.10
C GLN A 501 -22.30 11.02 -5.09
N ALA A 502 -22.32 9.74 -4.69
CA ALA A 502 -21.14 8.88 -4.73
C ALA A 502 -20.56 8.72 -6.14
N HIS A 503 -21.40 8.71 -7.17
CA HIS A 503 -20.95 8.68 -8.56
C HIS A 503 -20.21 9.97 -8.95
N PHE A 504 -20.76 11.15 -8.61
CA PHE A 504 -20.09 12.42 -8.87
C PHE A 504 -18.77 12.55 -8.10
N GLU A 505 -18.72 12.08 -6.85
CA GLU A 505 -17.48 12.08 -6.06
C GLU A 505 -16.42 11.13 -6.63
N LEU A 506 -16.82 9.96 -7.16
CA LEU A 506 -15.92 9.06 -7.88
C LEU A 506 -15.36 9.71 -9.15
N ASP A 507 -16.21 10.38 -9.92
CA ASP A 507 -15.81 11.07 -11.15
C ASP A 507 -14.79 12.18 -10.84
N MET A 508 -15.05 13.02 -9.83
CA MET A 508 -14.11 14.05 -9.40
C MET A 508 -12.80 13.46 -8.84
N LEU A 509 -12.86 12.35 -8.08
CA LEU A 509 -11.67 11.63 -7.61
C LEU A 509 -10.80 11.20 -8.79
N LEU A 510 -11.41 10.72 -9.88
CA LEU A 510 -10.75 10.27 -11.11
C LEU A 510 -10.40 11.41 -12.09
N GLY A 511 -10.61 12.67 -11.69
CA GLY A 511 -10.21 13.85 -12.46
C GLY A 511 -11.21 14.30 -13.53
N GLN A 512 -12.40 13.72 -13.55
CA GLN A 512 -13.50 14.12 -14.43
C GLN A 512 -14.12 15.45 -14.00
N ASN A 513 -14.97 16.01 -14.87
CA ASN A 513 -15.57 17.31 -14.63
C ASN A 513 -16.51 17.29 -13.41
N PRO A 514 -16.50 18.34 -12.56
CA PRO A 514 -17.49 18.49 -11.51
C PRO A 514 -18.92 18.53 -12.10
N PRO A 515 -19.95 18.16 -11.31
CA PRO A 515 -21.33 18.24 -11.76
C PRO A 515 -21.70 19.69 -12.13
N PRO A 516 -22.60 19.93 -13.09
CA PRO A 516 -22.96 21.29 -13.52
C PRO A 516 -23.42 22.22 -12.40
N SER A 517 -24.01 21.67 -11.32
CA SER A 517 -24.43 22.41 -10.13
C SER A 517 -23.26 23.07 -9.37
N PHE A 518 -22.03 22.59 -9.55
CA PHE A 518 -20.84 23.15 -8.93
C PHE A 518 -20.32 24.40 -9.63
N ARG A 519 -20.83 24.74 -10.82
CA ARG A 519 -20.42 25.97 -11.53
C ARG A 519 -20.62 27.21 -10.67
N GLU A 520 -21.77 27.33 -10.00
CA GLU A 520 -22.06 28.47 -9.12
C GLU A 520 -21.19 28.47 -7.87
N VAL A 521 -20.87 27.28 -7.32
CA VAL A 521 -19.93 27.13 -6.20
C VAL A 521 -18.54 27.63 -6.59
N LEU A 522 -18.07 27.24 -7.78
CA LEU A 522 -16.77 27.68 -8.31
C LEU A 522 -16.76 29.16 -8.67
N LEU A 523 -17.85 29.70 -9.23
CA LEU A 523 -17.98 31.13 -9.46
C LEU A 523 -17.84 31.91 -8.16
N LYS A 524 -18.53 31.50 -7.09
CA LYS A 524 -18.38 32.13 -5.76
C LYS A 524 -16.95 32.00 -5.22
N LEU A 525 -16.35 30.81 -5.30
CA LEU A 525 -14.98 30.56 -4.86
C LEU A 525 -13.99 31.50 -5.55
N PHE A 526 -14.05 31.64 -6.87
CA PHE A 526 -13.11 32.44 -7.65
C PHE A 526 -13.43 33.94 -7.67
N SER A 527 -14.69 34.36 -7.54
CA SER A 527 -15.06 35.79 -7.57
C SER A 527 -15.08 36.46 -6.20
N VAL A 528 -15.27 35.70 -5.11
CA VAL A 528 -15.43 36.26 -3.76
C VAL A 528 -14.40 35.68 -2.80
N THR A 529 -14.40 34.36 -2.60
CA THR A 529 -13.64 33.73 -1.51
C THR A 529 -12.12 33.81 -1.73
N LEU A 530 -11.62 33.45 -2.91
CA LEU A 530 -10.19 33.50 -3.24
C LEU A 530 -9.64 34.94 -3.31
N PRO A 531 -10.32 35.93 -3.91
CA PRO A 531 -9.89 37.33 -3.83
C PRO A 531 -9.81 37.86 -2.39
N ALA A 532 -10.80 37.55 -1.54
CA ALA A 532 -10.77 37.94 -0.13
C ALA A 532 -9.61 37.30 0.62
N PHE A 533 -9.31 36.04 0.34
CA PHE A 533 -8.17 35.32 0.92
C PHE A 533 -6.82 35.85 0.41
N ARG A 534 -6.74 36.20 -0.87
CA ARG A 534 -5.56 36.79 -1.50
C ARG A 534 -5.16 38.09 -0.82
N ASN A 535 -6.11 38.95 -0.45
CA ASN A 535 -5.83 40.20 0.25
C ASN A 535 -5.18 40.01 1.62
N GLN A 536 -5.25 38.80 2.18
CA GLN A 536 -4.66 38.48 3.47
C GLN A 536 -3.32 37.73 3.34
N THR A 537 -2.93 37.33 2.12
CA THR A 537 -1.76 36.49 1.87
C THR A 537 -0.65 37.26 1.16
N ASP A 538 0.60 37.07 1.58
CA ASP A 538 1.76 37.70 0.94
C ASP A 538 2.13 36.96 -0.36
N ARG A 539 1.70 37.52 -1.50
CA ARG A 539 1.89 36.92 -2.82
C ARG A 539 3.37 36.82 -3.21
N ALA A 540 4.20 37.80 -2.84
CA ALA A 540 5.62 37.78 -3.20
C ALA A 540 6.31 36.59 -2.51
N LYS A 541 6.01 36.35 -1.24
CA LYS A 541 6.56 35.21 -0.52
C LYS A 541 6.11 33.87 -1.08
N LEU A 542 4.86 33.75 -1.53
CA LEU A 542 4.39 32.53 -2.20
C LEU A 542 5.14 32.29 -3.52
N TYR A 543 5.26 33.31 -4.36
CA TYR A 543 5.90 33.20 -5.67
C TYR A 543 7.38 32.78 -5.58
N PHE A 544 8.10 33.27 -4.56
CA PHE A 544 9.52 32.92 -4.35
C PHE A 544 9.74 31.72 -3.41
N ALA A 545 8.68 31.07 -2.95
CA ALA A 545 8.80 29.89 -2.10
C ALA A 545 9.35 28.69 -2.89
N SER A 546 10.15 27.86 -2.23
CA SER A 546 10.50 26.53 -2.77
C SER A 546 9.48 25.50 -2.30
N TYR A 547 8.94 24.75 -3.25
CA TYR A 547 8.05 23.62 -3.01
C TYR A 547 8.73 22.26 -3.27
N ASP A 548 10.06 22.22 -3.27
CA ASP A 548 10.85 21.02 -3.58
C ASP A 548 10.49 19.81 -2.70
N LEU A 549 10.14 20.06 -1.43
CA LEU A 549 9.75 19.04 -0.47
C LEU A 549 8.46 18.28 -0.86
N LEU A 550 7.60 18.90 -1.66
CA LEU A 550 6.36 18.28 -2.13
C LEU A 550 6.57 17.40 -3.37
N GLU A 551 7.70 17.56 -4.05
CA GLU A 551 8.03 16.87 -5.31
C GLU A 551 6.96 17.03 -6.41
N VAL A 552 6.26 18.17 -6.42
CA VAL A 552 5.17 18.50 -7.36
C VAL A 552 5.64 19.15 -8.66
N GLU A 553 6.81 19.78 -8.64
CA GLU A 553 7.40 20.41 -9.82
C GLU A 553 8.14 19.37 -10.67
N ASP A 554 7.61 19.18 -11.88
CA ASP A 554 8.09 18.20 -12.86
C ASP A 554 8.64 18.86 -14.13
N SER A 555 9.06 20.14 -14.06
CA SER A 555 9.69 20.80 -15.21
C SER A 555 10.99 20.07 -15.58
N PRO A 556 11.36 19.98 -16.87
CA PRO A 556 12.62 19.33 -17.27
C PRO A 556 13.84 19.88 -16.54
N VAL A 557 13.85 21.19 -16.28
CA VAL A 557 14.93 21.88 -15.54
C VAL A 557 14.95 21.48 -14.08
N THR A 558 13.78 21.50 -13.40
CA THR A 558 13.68 21.12 -11.99
C THR A 558 14.05 19.65 -11.78
N LEU A 559 13.59 18.75 -12.66
CA LEU A 559 13.92 17.33 -12.60
C LEU A 559 15.40 17.06 -12.85
N ALA A 560 16.02 17.75 -13.82
CA ALA A 560 17.46 17.64 -14.07
C ALA A 560 18.28 18.14 -12.88
N LYS A 561 17.89 19.26 -12.27
CA LYS A 561 18.51 19.80 -11.05
C LYS A 561 18.40 18.82 -9.88
N ARG A 562 17.22 18.24 -9.64
CA ARG A 562 16.99 17.25 -8.57
C ARG A 562 17.84 15.99 -8.79
N LYS A 563 17.89 15.49 -10.03
CA LYS A 563 18.73 14.34 -10.42
C LYS A 563 20.21 14.62 -10.20
N ALA A 564 20.70 15.79 -10.61
CA ALA A 564 22.10 16.19 -10.43
C ALA A 564 22.47 16.37 -8.95
N ALA A 565 21.53 16.83 -8.12
CA ALA A 565 21.76 17.01 -6.69
C ALA A 565 21.80 15.69 -5.90
N GLY A 566 21.33 14.57 -6.46
CA GLY A 566 21.25 13.29 -5.73
C GLY A 566 20.42 13.38 -4.45
N LYS A 567 19.42 14.28 -4.44
CA LYS A 567 18.55 14.53 -3.28
C LYS A 567 17.23 13.79 -3.44
N TYR A 568 16.80 13.18 -2.36
CA TYR A 568 15.51 12.52 -2.25
C TYR A 568 14.75 13.06 -1.04
N VAL A 569 13.42 12.87 -1.00
CA VAL A 569 12.62 13.23 0.17
C VAL A 569 12.24 11.95 0.92
N ASP A 570 12.57 11.90 2.21
CA ASP A 570 12.11 10.84 3.11
C ASP A 570 10.57 10.89 3.16
N VAL A 571 9.90 9.83 2.72
CA VAL A 571 8.43 9.83 2.63
C VAL A 571 7.74 9.78 4.00
N PHE A 572 8.47 9.40 5.05
CA PHE A 572 7.97 9.35 6.43
C PHE A 572 8.21 10.67 7.14
N LYS A 573 9.49 11.00 7.35
CA LYS A 573 9.93 12.18 8.09
C LYS A 573 9.71 13.46 7.32
N ARG A 574 9.56 13.39 5.99
CA ARG A 574 9.46 14.54 5.09
C ARG A 574 10.65 15.48 5.25
N VAL A 575 11.84 14.89 5.18
CA VAL A 575 13.13 15.61 5.20
C VAL A 575 13.95 15.22 3.99
N GLU A 576 14.86 16.11 3.57
CA GLU A 576 15.78 15.80 2.47
C GLU A 576 16.80 14.73 2.91
N LEU A 577 16.97 13.73 2.05
CA LEU A 577 17.99 12.69 2.11
C LEU A 577 19.03 13.00 1.02
N VAL A 578 20.30 12.99 1.40
CA VAL A 578 21.42 13.26 0.49
C VAL A 578 22.22 11.98 0.32
N VAL A 579 22.40 11.52 -0.93
CA VAL A 579 23.27 10.37 -1.21
C VAL A 579 24.70 10.78 -0.87
N GLY A 580 25.34 10.04 0.05
CA GLY A 580 26.74 10.29 0.41
C GLY A 580 27.66 10.20 -0.81
N PRO A 581 28.83 10.87 -0.78
CA PRO A 581 29.79 10.75 -1.88
C PRO A 581 30.15 9.28 -2.08
N ARG A 582 30.00 8.78 -3.32
CA ARG A 582 30.46 7.43 -3.67
C ARG A 582 31.93 7.32 -3.25
N PRO A 583 32.35 6.29 -2.48
CA PRO A 583 33.75 6.06 -2.25
C PRO A 583 34.42 5.90 -3.61
N LYS A 584 35.37 6.79 -3.91
CA LYS A 584 36.23 6.63 -5.09
C LYS A 584 36.89 5.28 -4.93
N ARG A 585 36.61 4.37 -5.86
CA ARG A 585 37.32 3.09 -5.99
C ARG A 585 38.81 3.43 -5.93
N ALA A 586 39.47 3.05 -4.84
CA ALA A 586 40.88 3.32 -4.66
C ALA A 586 41.59 2.77 -5.89
N ALA A 587 42.25 3.65 -6.64
CA ALA A 587 43.14 3.22 -7.70
C ALA A 587 44.18 2.31 -7.04
N SER A 588 44.18 1.03 -7.42
CA SER A 588 45.23 0.10 -7.05
C SER A 588 46.57 0.74 -7.45
N PRO A 589 47.61 0.70 -6.60
CA PRO A 589 48.89 1.27 -6.96
C PRO A 589 49.45 0.52 -8.17
N GLU A 590 49.82 1.29 -9.18
CA GLU A 590 50.64 0.85 -10.30
C GLU A 590 51.93 0.20 -9.75
N GLY A 591 52.02 -1.12 -9.86
CA GLY A 591 53.28 -1.85 -9.81
C GLY A 591 53.76 -2.08 -11.23
N GLY A 592 54.63 -1.20 -11.72
CA GLY A 592 55.36 -1.42 -12.97
C GLY A 592 56.47 -2.45 -12.78
N SER A 593 56.52 -3.48 -13.62
CA SER A 593 57.61 -3.70 -14.59
C SER A 593 57.61 -5.12 -15.19
N ASN A 594 57.65 -5.12 -16.53
CA ASN A 594 58.36 -6.00 -17.46
C ASN A 594 57.95 -7.47 -17.67
N ALA A 595 57.23 -7.66 -18.80
CA ALA A 595 57.61 -8.47 -19.97
C ALA A 595 58.16 -9.89 -19.79
N ALA A 596 57.42 -10.89 -20.30
CA ALA A 596 57.88 -11.81 -21.35
C ALA A 596 56.72 -12.67 -21.88
N GLU A 597 56.74 -12.91 -23.18
CA GLU A 597 55.83 -13.72 -24.00
C GLU A 597 55.85 -15.22 -23.64
N GLY A 598 54.77 -15.94 -23.93
CA GLY A 598 54.75 -17.40 -23.88
C GLY A 598 53.39 -18.02 -24.19
N HIS A 599 53.31 -18.72 -25.31
CA HIS A 599 52.16 -19.42 -25.92
C HIS A 599 51.90 -20.83 -25.30
N HIS A 600 50.74 -21.41 -25.65
CA HIS A 600 50.22 -22.77 -25.33
C HIS A 600 49.69 -22.99 -23.90
N GLY A 601 48.62 -23.72 -23.60
CA GLY A 601 47.85 -24.72 -24.34
C GLY A 601 47.65 -25.97 -23.46
N SER A 602 46.39 -26.40 -23.30
CA SER A 602 45.95 -27.73 -22.84
C SER A 602 45.65 -28.00 -21.36
N ALA A 603 44.66 -28.89 -21.22
CA ALA A 603 43.95 -29.41 -20.08
C ALA A 603 44.76 -30.35 -19.17
N ALA A 604 44.33 -30.52 -17.91
CA ALA A 604 43.78 -31.78 -17.37
C ALA A 604 43.83 -31.86 -15.82
N GLN A 605 42.82 -32.57 -15.30
CA GLN A 605 42.86 -33.52 -14.18
C GLN A 605 42.85 -33.07 -12.70
N ARG A 606 41.68 -33.34 -12.09
CA ARG A 606 41.40 -34.20 -10.91
C ARG A 606 42.44 -34.30 -9.78
N LYS A 607 41.96 -34.00 -8.56
CA LYS A 607 41.96 -34.78 -7.29
C LYS A 607 41.21 -33.89 -6.26
N GLY A 608 40.28 -34.32 -5.41
CA GLY A 608 40.00 -35.62 -4.79
C GLY A 608 40.20 -35.49 -3.27
N ALA A 609 39.12 -35.28 -2.50
CA ALA A 609 38.95 -35.54 -1.05
C ALA A 609 37.52 -35.09 -0.66
N ALA A 610 36.51 -35.93 -0.40
CA ALA A 610 36.34 -36.99 0.61
C ALA A 610 36.15 -36.48 2.05
N GLY A 611 34.94 -36.71 2.59
CA GLY A 611 34.72 -37.09 3.99
C GLY A 611 34.07 -36.05 4.90
N GLY A 612 32.84 -36.31 5.36
CA GLY A 612 32.21 -35.58 6.47
C GLY A 612 30.70 -35.80 6.58
N GLU A 613 30.28 -37.03 6.91
CA GLU A 613 28.94 -37.34 7.40
C GLU A 613 28.70 -36.69 8.77
N GLU A 614 27.57 -36.01 8.96
CA GLU A 614 26.96 -35.88 10.28
C GLU A 614 25.44 -36.05 10.19
N THR A 615 24.98 -37.04 10.94
CA THR A 615 23.62 -37.57 11.06
C THR A 615 22.73 -36.65 11.89
N ALA A 616 21.57 -36.27 11.37
CA ALA A 616 20.49 -35.64 12.14
C ALA A 616 19.44 -36.69 12.53
N SER A 617 19.29 -36.90 13.84
CA SER A 617 18.24 -37.71 14.47
C SER A 617 16.99 -36.86 14.75
N ALA A 618 15.83 -37.44 14.44
CA ALA A 618 14.50 -36.88 14.65
C ALA A 618 13.86 -37.39 15.95
N ALA A 619 13.13 -36.49 16.64
CA ALA A 619 11.98 -36.74 17.52
C ALA A 619 11.31 -35.38 17.76
N GLY A 620 10.00 -35.11 17.65
CA GLY A 620 8.82 -35.96 17.66
C GLY A 620 8.07 -35.77 18.98
N ALA A 621 7.11 -34.82 19.07
CA ALA A 621 5.92 -34.92 19.95
C ALA A 621 4.95 -33.73 19.80
N ASN A 622 3.67 -34.10 19.67
CA ASN A 622 2.47 -33.27 19.58
C ASN A 622 2.06 -32.59 20.90
N GLY A 623 1.34 -31.48 20.81
CA GLY A 623 0.56 -30.89 21.90
C GLY A 623 -0.37 -29.78 21.41
N ILE A 624 -1.68 -30.06 21.40
CA ILE A 624 -2.77 -29.20 20.96
C ILE A 624 -3.03 -28.12 22.02
N GLY A 625 -3.19 -26.86 21.61
CA GLY A 625 -3.63 -25.75 22.46
C GLY A 625 -3.98 -24.52 21.63
N GLU A 626 -5.27 -24.21 21.53
CA GLU A 626 -5.79 -22.95 21.02
C GLU A 626 -5.32 -21.80 21.92
N ASP A 627 -4.57 -20.83 21.40
CA ASP A 627 -4.61 -19.43 21.84
C ASP A 627 -3.68 -18.49 21.01
N ASN A 628 -4.23 -17.35 20.60
CA ASN A 628 -3.57 -16.08 20.23
C ASN A 628 -2.23 -16.09 19.45
N GLY A 629 -2.32 -16.30 18.13
CA GLY A 629 -1.20 -16.16 17.19
C GLY A 629 -0.75 -14.71 16.91
N MET A 630 -0.05 -14.07 17.87
CA MET A 630 0.64 -12.78 17.65
C MET A 630 2.16 -12.82 17.93
N ALA A 631 2.72 -13.98 18.30
CA ALA A 631 4.12 -14.11 18.71
C ALA A 631 5.08 -14.75 17.68
N SER A 632 4.58 -15.44 16.64
CA SER A 632 5.44 -16.25 15.74
C SER A 632 6.19 -15.44 14.67
N TYR A 633 5.78 -14.19 14.37
CA TYR A 633 6.45 -13.34 13.38
C TYR A 633 7.76 -12.67 13.87
N ARG A 634 8.14 -12.84 15.14
CA ARG A 634 9.37 -12.24 15.68
C ARG A 634 10.65 -13.04 15.41
N ALA A 635 10.54 -14.34 15.12
CA ALA A 635 11.71 -15.21 15.01
C ALA A 635 12.36 -15.24 13.60
N ALA A 636 11.58 -15.01 12.52
CA ALA A 636 12.09 -15.08 11.15
C ALA A 636 12.88 -13.82 10.69
N LEU A 637 12.92 -12.75 11.49
CA LEU A 637 13.67 -11.52 11.22
C LEU A 637 14.97 -11.39 12.03
N MET A 638 15.33 -12.38 12.86
CA MET A 638 16.53 -12.39 13.70
C MET A 638 17.62 -13.38 13.21
N GLY A 639 17.69 -13.61 11.89
CA GLY A 639 18.83 -14.27 11.26
C GLY A 639 20.00 -13.30 11.11
N SER A 640 20.91 -13.34 12.08
CA SER A 640 22.20 -12.64 12.12
C SER A 640 23.02 -12.84 10.83
N TRP A 641 23.12 -11.78 10.01
CA TRP A 641 24.24 -11.58 9.09
C TRP A 641 25.15 -10.55 9.72
N THR A 642 25.91 -10.98 10.73
CA THR A 642 26.99 -10.19 11.31
C THR A 642 28.25 -10.41 10.48
N GLY A 643 28.56 -9.42 9.65
CA GLY A 643 29.92 -9.21 9.14
C GLY A 643 30.01 -9.12 7.63
N ILE A 644 29.94 -7.89 7.10
CA ILE A 644 30.89 -7.31 6.11
C ILE A 644 30.80 -5.78 6.24
N GLY A 645 31.95 -5.12 6.49
CA GLY A 645 32.21 -3.74 6.09
C GLY A 645 31.65 -2.61 6.96
N ASN A 646 32.54 -1.86 7.58
CA ASN A 646 32.27 -0.63 8.31
C ASN A 646 31.96 0.53 7.33
N ASP A 647 30.87 0.42 6.56
CA ASP A 647 30.34 1.50 5.72
C ASP A 647 29.43 2.38 6.57
N THR A 648 29.92 3.56 6.97
CA THR A 648 29.32 4.49 7.93
C THR A 648 28.18 5.36 7.36
N GLY A 649 27.64 5.01 6.19
CA GLY A 649 26.52 5.74 5.58
C GLY A 649 25.15 5.30 6.14
N PRO A 650 24.16 6.19 6.25
CA PRO A 650 22.81 5.81 6.63
C PRO A 650 22.24 4.83 5.61
N GLN A 651 21.78 3.66 6.07
CA GLN A 651 21.07 2.69 5.23
C GLN A 651 19.71 3.28 4.86
N TRP A 652 19.26 3.07 3.62
CA TRP A 652 17.96 3.55 3.14
C TRP A 652 17.08 2.39 2.73
N ARG A 653 15.77 2.63 2.71
CA ARG A 653 14.77 1.72 2.15
C ARG A 653 14.09 2.36 0.97
N ARG A 654 13.68 1.55 0.02
CA ARG A 654 12.94 1.95 -1.17
C ARG A 654 11.66 1.15 -1.30
N CYS A 655 10.56 1.83 -1.58
CA CYS A 655 9.30 1.16 -1.83
C CYS A 655 9.36 0.44 -3.18
N VAL A 656 9.01 -0.85 -3.20
CA VAL A 656 9.00 -1.65 -4.43
C VAL A 656 7.91 -1.22 -5.43
N ARG A 657 6.92 -0.43 -4.99
CA ARG A 657 5.76 -0.03 -5.80
C ARG A 657 5.86 1.38 -6.36
N CYS A 658 6.12 2.38 -5.51
CA CYS A 658 6.17 3.79 -5.92
C CYS A 658 7.58 4.38 -5.91
N ALA A 659 8.60 3.56 -5.61
CA ALA A 659 10.00 3.94 -5.55
C ALA A 659 10.37 5.03 -4.53
N ALA A 660 9.41 5.49 -3.71
CA ALA A 660 9.65 6.41 -2.59
C ALA A 660 10.70 5.84 -1.64
N VAL A 661 11.47 6.72 -1.03
CA VAL A 661 12.56 6.34 -0.13
C VAL A 661 12.28 6.77 1.30
N MET A 662 12.87 6.06 2.24
CA MET A 662 12.94 6.46 3.63
C MET A 662 14.32 6.10 4.20
N SER A 663 14.77 6.88 5.17
CA SER A 663 15.90 6.47 6.01
C SER A 663 15.57 5.14 6.70
N ASP A 664 16.55 4.24 6.80
CA ASP A 664 16.42 3.02 7.61
C ASP A 664 16.54 3.39 9.08
N LEU A 665 15.75 2.71 9.92
CA LEU A 665 15.51 3.12 11.29
C LEU A 665 15.64 1.90 12.20
N PHE A 666 16.88 1.56 12.52
CA PHE A 666 17.18 0.67 13.64
C PHE A 666 17.27 1.51 14.91
N THR A 667 16.14 1.73 15.60
CA THR A 667 16.18 2.33 16.94
C THR A 667 15.51 1.39 17.94
N THR A 668 16.12 1.24 19.12
CA THR A 668 15.57 0.49 20.25
C THR A 668 14.55 1.31 21.04
N LYS A 669 14.20 2.52 20.59
CA LYS A 669 13.36 3.47 21.33
C LYS A 669 11.86 3.11 21.21
N PRO A 670 11.14 2.83 22.31
CA PRO A 670 9.75 2.35 22.26
C PRO A 670 8.75 3.34 21.64
N GLY A 671 8.87 4.64 21.95
CA GLY A 671 7.97 5.68 21.43
C GLY A 671 8.12 5.88 19.91
N TYR A 672 9.37 5.92 19.44
CA TYR A 672 9.66 5.97 18.01
C TYR A 672 9.17 4.71 17.28
N ASN A 673 9.42 3.52 17.84
CA ASN A 673 8.93 2.25 17.30
C ASN A 673 7.40 2.18 17.21
N PHE A 674 6.68 2.84 18.12
CA PHE A 674 5.22 2.91 18.05
C PHE A 674 4.75 3.74 16.86
N VAL A 675 5.31 4.93 16.64
CA VAL A 675 4.99 5.76 15.47
C VAL A 675 5.42 5.05 14.17
N LEU A 676 6.56 4.36 14.18
CA LEU A 676 7.05 3.55 13.06
C LEU A 676 6.25 2.29 12.79
N SER A 677 5.60 1.70 13.80
CA SER A 677 4.78 0.51 13.62
C SER A 677 3.62 0.75 12.64
N GLN A 678 3.22 2.02 12.49
CA GLN A 678 2.23 2.48 11.51
C GLN A 678 2.78 2.54 10.07
N GLN A 679 4.09 2.31 9.88
CA GLN A 679 4.81 2.48 8.62
C GLN A 679 5.54 1.22 8.13
N ARG A 680 5.06 0.03 8.54
CA ARG A 680 5.54 -1.25 8.00
C ARG A 680 5.45 -1.34 6.47
N LYS A 681 4.60 -0.52 5.87
CA LYS A 681 4.43 -0.34 4.43
C LYS A 681 4.63 1.12 4.05
N CYS A 682 4.97 1.36 2.79
CA CYS A 682 5.01 2.70 2.21
C CYS A 682 3.62 3.35 2.23
N VAL A 683 3.56 4.66 2.01
CA VAL A 683 2.30 5.43 1.92
C VAL A 683 1.36 4.89 0.85
N CYS A 684 1.89 4.27 -0.21
CA CYS A 684 1.11 3.60 -1.26
C CYS A 684 0.72 2.15 -0.88
N GLY A 685 1.06 1.65 0.30
CA GLY A 685 0.83 0.27 0.73
C GLY A 685 1.83 -0.76 0.19
N GLY A 686 2.85 -0.33 -0.56
CA GLY A 686 3.91 -1.21 -1.07
C GLY A 686 4.94 -1.60 0.00
N SER A 687 5.58 -2.75 -0.19
CA SER A 687 6.64 -3.24 0.70
C SER A 687 7.93 -2.42 0.58
N TRP A 688 8.74 -2.44 1.63
CA TRP A 688 10.05 -1.80 1.68
C TRP A 688 11.15 -2.80 1.30
N GLY A 689 11.98 -2.45 0.32
CA GLY A 689 13.26 -3.11 0.05
C GLY A 689 14.41 -2.31 0.65
N THR A 690 15.40 -2.98 1.25
CA THR A 690 16.62 -2.33 1.72
C THR A 690 17.54 -2.02 0.54
N LEU A 691 18.03 -0.78 0.48
CA LEU A 691 19.04 -0.39 -0.48
C LEU A 691 20.44 -0.75 0.04
N PRO A 692 21.38 -1.12 -0.85
CA PRO A 692 22.80 -1.17 -0.50
C PRO A 692 23.26 0.15 0.14
N ARG A 693 24.23 0.08 1.05
CA ARG A 693 24.80 1.31 1.63
C ARG A 693 25.53 2.09 0.53
N GLY A 694 25.32 3.41 0.48
CA GLY A 694 25.96 4.30 -0.50
C GLY A 694 25.34 4.32 -1.91
N THR A 695 24.17 3.70 -2.09
CA THR A 695 23.33 3.80 -3.30
C THR A 695 22.03 4.49 -2.99
#